data_AF-Q6NA49-F1
#
_entry.id   AF-Q6NA49-F1
#
_cell.length_a   1.000
_cell.length_b   1.000
_cell.length_c   1.000
_cell.angle_alpha   90.00
_cell.angle_beta   90.00
_cell.angle_gamma   90.00
#
_symmetry.space_group_name_H-M   'P 1'
#
loop_
_entity.id
_entity.type
_entity.pdbx_description
1 polymer ?
#
loop_
_entity_poly.entity_id
_entity_poly.type
_entity_poly.pdbx_seq_one_letter_code
_entity_poly.pdbx_strand_id
1 'polypeptide(L)'
;MVAAGDPRAPDTTRPRDRVVFSPFGLAVGDGAISLTTRGDLGLLTATDPGRTAPLGSGTATNDPSDPTLGSNTAFSLWTDRSGYALFSGGGDIVQIPRNLSSTTTAFRLHDPGRFSAVAPAGSIVTQIVLAPSRDGALELFAGGSLFGQASMSSGAASSLATPFQPLWVEGNLVWGNSPAVTNSNGFQIANVWGGAVGFSLFGFAVDAATNLHAGASDPIRAYAFGDVMMQIGSVIQTDPFNNPDLFTLVAAKPVDIRAGRDVLASGFILNNSASDISNVSAGRDLLNTTLKIWGPGLLQVSAGRNIYQALGSRIVRIDQLDSTINSYGPIVAGDRQPGAGILLTAGAGSQGPSYADFAARYLDPRNLADPALPLLNPANAGKVVKTYEAELLTWLRARFGYQGSAADALAYFWSLPIDQQHVFVRMVYFDELKAGGREYTDPTGPRSGSYVRGRAAIAALFPADASGAGSVTLLNSAGIHTERGGDVQVLAPAGGLTIGVEGVVPPWTTGLLTQGEGDIQVFSRDSVLLGLSRVFTTFGGDILIWSELGDINAGRGAKTGLVYTPPRRVYDDYGNVTLSPQTPSSGAGIATLSPIPQVPAGDIDLIAPLGTIDAGEAGIRASGNINLAALQIVNAANIAVQGTTTGLPTVQAPNITAGLASTNATAATQQSAAPKTAANDQPSIIIVEFLGFGGGDRNGDDDKDRRRSQLRPDEPRSQDPSSPVQVIGAGALDQAALDRLTPQERQRLVH
;
A
#
# COMPACT_ATOMS: atom_id res chain seq x y z
N MET A 1 15.47 -12.75 -13.96
CA MET A 1 14.45 -11.70 -13.70
C MET A 1 14.82 -10.98 -12.41
N VAL A 2 15.57 -9.87 -12.50
CA VAL A 2 15.99 -9.10 -11.31
C VAL A 2 14.75 -8.42 -10.73
N ALA A 3 14.51 -8.55 -9.43
CA ALA A 3 13.56 -7.67 -8.74
C ALA A 3 14.04 -6.23 -9.00
N ALA A 4 13.35 -5.52 -9.88
CA ALA A 4 13.70 -4.15 -10.21
C ALA A 4 13.84 -3.38 -8.89
N GLY A 5 15.04 -2.88 -8.60
CA GLY A 5 15.33 -2.19 -7.36
C GLY A 5 15.78 -3.04 -6.17
N ASP A 6 16.46 -4.17 -6.36
CA ASP A 6 17.33 -4.71 -5.32
C ASP A 6 18.50 -3.75 -5.03
N PRO A 7 18.60 -3.11 -3.84
CA PRO A 7 19.66 -2.15 -3.54
C PRO A 7 20.99 -2.85 -3.18
N ARG A 8 21.01 -4.18 -3.07
CA ARG A 8 22.18 -4.94 -2.64
C ARG A 8 23.16 -5.15 -3.79
N ALA A 9 24.44 -5.32 -3.43
CA ALA A 9 25.45 -5.70 -4.41
C ALA A 9 25.16 -7.11 -4.99
N PRO A 10 25.50 -7.35 -6.27
CA PRO A 10 25.50 -8.69 -6.85
C PRO A 10 26.22 -9.73 -6.00
N ASP A 11 25.50 -10.77 -5.57
CA ASP A 11 26.15 -11.97 -5.01
C ASP A 11 26.71 -12.82 -6.15
N THR A 12 28.04 -12.81 -6.30
CA THR A 12 28.75 -13.59 -7.35
C THR A 12 28.84 -15.07 -7.03
N THR A 13 28.47 -15.49 -5.81
CA THR A 13 28.52 -16.89 -5.37
C THR A 13 27.20 -17.62 -5.58
N ARG A 14 26.14 -16.92 -6.00
CA ARG A 14 24.81 -17.49 -6.21
C ARG A 14 24.37 -17.34 -7.67
N PRO A 15 23.88 -18.43 -8.31
CA PRO A 15 23.38 -18.34 -9.67
C PRO A 15 22.16 -17.41 -9.73
N ARG A 16 22.25 -16.39 -10.58
CA ARG A 16 21.23 -15.34 -10.74
C ARG A 16 20.09 -15.75 -11.66
N ASP A 17 20.41 -16.43 -12.74
CA ASP A 17 19.46 -16.97 -13.69
C ASP A 17 19.66 -18.48 -13.78
N ARG A 18 18.55 -19.21 -13.88
CA ARG A 18 18.54 -20.66 -14.06
C ARG A 18 17.94 -20.96 -15.42
N VAL A 19 18.70 -21.62 -16.27
CA VAL A 19 18.29 -22.00 -17.61
C VAL A 19 18.06 -23.50 -17.62
N VAL A 20 16.86 -23.91 -18.04
CA VAL A 20 16.52 -25.32 -18.22
C VAL A 20 16.62 -25.67 -19.69
N PHE A 21 17.35 -26.73 -20.00
CA PHE A 21 17.35 -27.35 -21.32
C PHE A 21 16.47 -28.59 -21.30
N SER A 22 15.58 -28.73 -22.27
CA SER A 22 14.66 -29.86 -22.40
C SER A 22 13.78 -30.10 -21.15
N PRO A 23 12.97 -29.11 -20.72
CA PRO A 23 12.10 -29.25 -19.56
C PRO A 23 11.06 -30.37 -19.72
N PHE A 24 10.69 -31.04 -18.62
CA PHE A 24 9.62 -32.03 -18.61
C PHE A 24 8.26 -31.38 -18.86
N GLY A 25 7.50 -31.90 -19.84
CA GLY A 25 6.11 -31.53 -20.06
C GLY A 25 5.15 -32.43 -19.29
N LEU A 26 4.20 -31.85 -18.58
CA LEU A 26 3.12 -32.57 -17.89
C LEU A 26 1.79 -32.31 -18.59
N ALA A 27 0.92 -33.32 -18.65
CA ALA A 27 -0.47 -33.17 -19.08
C ALA A 27 -1.36 -33.73 -17.95
N VAL A 28 -2.10 -32.84 -17.29
CA VAL A 28 -2.89 -33.15 -16.10
C VAL A 28 -4.37 -33.14 -16.48
N GLY A 29 -5.08 -34.23 -16.26
CA GLY A 29 -6.54 -34.30 -16.43
C GLY A 29 -7.28 -33.94 -15.15
N ASP A 30 -8.25 -34.76 -14.76
CA ASP A 30 -9.02 -34.64 -13.51
C ASP A 30 -8.28 -35.23 -12.29
N GLY A 31 -7.01 -35.62 -12.44
CA GLY A 31 -6.19 -36.24 -11.40
C GLY A 31 -5.05 -35.37 -10.89
N ALA A 32 -4.22 -35.94 -10.02
CA ALA A 32 -3.02 -35.30 -9.51
C ALA A 32 -1.75 -36.06 -9.94
N ILE A 33 -0.66 -35.33 -10.18
CA ILE A 33 0.67 -35.90 -10.48
C ILE A 33 1.62 -35.60 -9.31
N SER A 34 2.47 -36.56 -8.93
CA SER A 34 3.61 -36.29 -8.04
C SER A 34 4.91 -36.63 -8.77
N LEU A 35 5.87 -35.72 -8.71
CA LEU A 35 7.20 -35.91 -9.31
C LEU A 35 8.28 -35.66 -8.26
N THR A 36 9.21 -36.61 -8.17
CA THR A 36 10.29 -36.60 -7.18
C THR A 36 11.62 -36.82 -7.88
N THR A 37 12.60 -35.96 -7.63
CA THR A 37 13.97 -36.07 -8.15
C THR A 37 15.00 -35.99 -7.03
N ARG A 38 16.18 -36.57 -7.27
CA ARG A 38 17.34 -36.43 -6.36
C ARG A 38 18.13 -35.15 -6.59
N GLY A 39 18.15 -34.64 -7.81
CA GLY A 39 18.81 -33.38 -8.21
C GLY A 39 17.82 -32.45 -8.89
N ASP A 40 18.33 -31.52 -9.70
CA ASP A 40 17.52 -30.46 -10.33
C ASP A 40 16.32 -31.00 -11.11
N LEU A 41 15.23 -30.24 -11.08
CA LEU A 41 13.98 -30.55 -11.74
C LEU A 41 13.49 -29.37 -12.58
N GLY A 42 13.55 -29.53 -13.90
CA GLY A 42 13.07 -28.54 -14.88
C GLY A 42 11.74 -28.94 -15.52
N LEU A 43 10.72 -28.08 -15.48
CA LEU A 43 9.39 -28.36 -16.01
C LEU A 43 8.80 -27.22 -16.84
N LEU A 44 7.88 -27.59 -17.74
CA LEU A 44 6.94 -26.69 -18.39
C LEU A 44 5.66 -26.55 -17.56
N THR A 45 4.93 -25.45 -17.74
CA THR A 45 3.53 -25.34 -17.30
C THR A 45 2.71 -26.53 -17.79
N ALA A 46 1.77 -27.02 -16.97
CA ALA A 46 1.00 -28.21 -17.27
C ALA A 46 0.05 -28.00 -18.45
N THR A 47 -0.15 -29.04 -19.26
CA THR A 47 -1.18 -29.06 -20.31
C THR A 47 -2.50 -29.43 -19.66
N ASP A 48 -3.56 -28.73 -20.03
CA ASP A 48 -4.93 -29.26 -19.93
C ASP A 48 -5.24 -30.02 -21.23
N PRO A 49 -5.37 -31.36 -21.21
CA PRO A 49 -5.61 -32.13 -22.43
C PRO A 49 -6.89 -31.72 -23.17
N GLY A 50 -7.94 -31.28 -22.45
CA GLY A 50 -9.23 -30.89 -23.03
C GLY A 50 -9.22 -29.53 -23.73
N ARG A 51 -8.15 -28.75 -23.54
CA ARG A 51 -7.95 -27.43 -24.15
C ARG A 51 -6.88 -27.42 -25.25
N THR A 52 -6.35 -28.58 -25.61
CA THR A 52 -5.42 -28.70 -26.75
C THR A 52 -6.18 -28.66 -28.07
N ALA A 53 -5.51 -28.25 -29.15
CA ALA A 53 -6.12 -28.26 -30.47
C ALA A 53 -6.42 -29.72 -30.89
N PRO A 54 -7.66 -30.06 -31.29
CA PRO A 54 -7.95 -31.38 -31.82
C PRO A 54 -7.23 -31.57 -33.17
N LEU A 55 -6.69 -32.78 -33.40
CA LEU A 55 -5.98 -33.14 -34.65
C LEU A 55 -6.93 -33.40 -35.85
N GLY A 56 -8.24 -33.19 -35.68
CA GLY A 56 -9.25 -33.32 -36.74
C GLY A 56 -10.12 -32.07 -36.80
N SER A 57 -10.48 -31.63 -38.01
CA SER A 57 -11.40 -30.50 -38.21
C SER A 57 -12.76 -30.77 -37.57
N GLY A 58 -13.39 -29.72 -37.04
CA GLY A 58 -14.71 -29.77 -36.40
C GLY A 58 -15.77 -30.54 -37.19
N THR A 59 -16.60 -31.31 -36.48
CA THR A 59 -17.54 -32.29 -37.07
C THR A 59 -18.96 -31.74 -37.33
N ALA A 60 -19.35 -30.59 -36.76
CA ALA A 60 -20.62 -29.90 -37.04
C ALA A 60 -20.60 -28.44 -36.53
N THR A 61 -21.31 -27.54 -37.23
CA THR A 61 -21.64 -26.16 -36.81
C THR A 61 -23.08 -26.04 -36.32
N ASN A 62 -23.34 -25.11 -35.40
CA ASN A 62 -24.68 -24.68 -34.99
C ASN A 62 -25.16 -23.43 -35.73
N ASP A 63 -24.40 -22.94 -36.72
CA ASP A 63 -24.79 -21.85 -37.61
C ASP A 63 -25.75 -22.35 -38.70
N PRO A 64 -27.04 -21.96 -38.69
CA PRO A 64 -28.01 -22.35 -39.71
C PRO A 64 -27.71 -21.74 -41.08
N SER A 65 -26.85 -20.72 -41.16
CA SER A 65 -26.54 -19.95 -42.37
C SER A 65 -25.36 -20.51 -43.17
N ASP A 66 -24.47 -21.29 -42.55
CA ASP A 66 -23.37 -21.99 -43.23
C ASP A 66 -23.07 -23.37 -42.59
N PRO A 67 -23.73 -24.45 -43.06
CA PRO A 67 -23.53 -25.81 -42.54
C PRO A 67 -22.18 -26.44 -42.91
N THR A 68 -21.32 -25.73 -43.67
CA THR A 68 -19.99 -26.22 -44.08
C THR A 68 -18.87 -25.77 -43.15
N LEU A 69 -19.16 -24.85 -42.21
CA LEU A 69 -18.22 -24.48 -41.16
C LEU A 69 -18.03 -25.65 -40.19
N GLY A 70 -16.80 -26.07 -39.95
CA GLY A 70 -16.48 -27.00 -38.87
C GLY A 70 -16.32 -26.23 -37.55
N SER A 71 -16.91 -26.73 -36.46
CA SER A 71 -16.70 -26.16 -35.12
C SER A 71 -15.84 -27.04 -34.24
N ASN A 72 -14.90 -26.41 -33.53
CA ASN A 72 -14.05 -27.05 -32.55
C ASN A 72 -14.68 -26.93 -31.16
N THR A 73 -14.61 -28.00 -30.38
CA THR A 73 -15.02 -27.99 -28.97
C THR A 73 -13.81 -27.89 -28.07
N ALA A 74 -13.96 -27.17 -26.96
CA ALA A 74 -12.95 -27.06 -25.94
C ALA A 74 -13.58 -27.03 -24.55
N PHE A 75 -12.96 -27.73 -23.61
CA PHE A 75 -13.36 -27.69 -22.21
C PHE A 75 -12.18 -28.09 -21.33
N SER A 76 -12.14 -27.59 -20.10
CA SER A 76 -11.12 -27.99 -19.16
C SER A 76 -11.41 -29.38 -18.61
N LEU A 77 -10.37 -30.24 -18.53
CA LEU A 77 -10.42 -31.46 -17.73
C LEU A 77 -10.05 -31.22 -16.27
N TRP A 78 -9.63 -30.00 -15.92
CA TRP A 78 -9.30 -29.67 -14.56
C TRP A 78 -10.55 -29.55 -13.70
N THR A 79 -10.44 -30.11 -12.51
CA THR A 79 -11.46 -30.08 -11.48
C THR A 79 -10.82 -29.59 -10.18
N ASP A 80 -11.59 -29.47 -9.10
CA ASP A 80 -11.06 -29.04 -7.81
C ASP A 80 -9.90 -29.91 -7.30
N ARG A 81 -9.80 -31.17 -7.76
CA ARG A 81 -8.75 -32.17 -7.42
C ARG A 81 -7.55 -32.17 -8.36
N SER A 82 -7.60 -31.45 -9.47
CA SER A 82 -6.51 -31.41 -10.44
C SER A 82 -5.31 -30.65 -9.89
N GLY A 83 -4.13 -31.27 -9.97
CA GLY A 83 -2.95 -30.70 -9.33
C GLY A 83 -1.65 -31.41 -9.65
N TYR A 84 -0.54 -30.83 -9.23
CA TYR A 84 0.72 -31.55 -9.21
C TYR A 84 1.66 -31.08 -8.10
N ALA A 85 2.42 -32.04 -7.58
CA ALA A 85 3.37 -31.86 -6.49
C ALA A 85 4.78 -32.18 -6.96
N LEU A 86 5.72 -31.27 -6.70
CA LEU A 86 7.12 -31.37 -7.08
C LEU A 86 8.01 -31.49 -5.85
N PHE A 87 8.95 -32.42 -5.88
CA PHE A 87 9.99 -32.55 -4.87
C PHE A 87 11.36 -32.72 -5.53
N SER A 88 12.32 -31.88 -5.15
CA SER A 88 13.73 -32.01 -5.55
C SER A 88 14.60 -32.10 -4.30
N GLY A 89 15.13 -33.28 -4.01
CA GLY A 89 15.82 -33.53 -2.74
C GLY A 89 17.15 -32.78 -2.58
N GLY A 90 17.91 -32.64 -3.67
CA GLY A 90 19.28 -32.10 -3.65
C GLY A 90 19.55 -30.98 -4.64
N GLY A 91 18.55 -30.53 -5.40
CA GLY A 91 18.71 -29.56 -6.47
C GLY A 91 17.59 -28.53 -6.54
N ASP A 92 17.68 -27.66 -7.54
CA ASP A 92 16.73 -26.58 -7.79
C ASP A 92 15.46 -27.10 -8.51
N ILE A 93 14.32 -26.44 -8.30
CA ILE A 93 13.13 -26.60 -9.15
C ILE A 93 13.03 -25.37 -10.05
N VAL A 94 12.94 -25.59 -11.35
CA VAL A 94 12.79 -24.51 -12.33
C VAL A 94 11.60 -24.82 -13.23
N GLN A 95 10.54 -24.04 -13.03
CA GLN A 95 9.32 -24.13 -13.81
C GLN A 95 9.22 -22.91 -14.73
N ILE A 96 9.16 -23.18 -16.03
CA ILE A 96 9.10 -22.16 -17.08
C ILE A 96 7.81 -22.30 -17.89
N PRO A 97 7.21 -21.17 -18.34
CA PRO A 97 6.04 -21.23 -19.19
C PRO A 97 6.42 -21.79 -20.57
N ARG A 98 5.51 -22.53 -21.20
CA ARG A 98 5.72 -23.11 -22.54
C ARG A 98 6.04 -22.08 -23.62
N ASN A 99 5.56 -20.86 -23.44
CA ASN A 99 5.83 -19.71 -24.29
C ASN A 99 5.96 -18.45 -23.42
N LEU A 100 6.78 -17.48 -23.85
CA LEU A 100 6.88 -16.18 -23.19
C LEU A 100 5.49 -15.56 -23.10
N SER A 101 5.02 -15.33 -21.87
CA SER A 101 3.65 -14.95 -21.54
C SER A 101 3.18 -13.71 -22.32
N SER A 102 2.00 -13.78 -22.95
CA SER A 102 1.28 -12.54 -23.26
C SER A 102 0.76 -11.94 -21.95
N THR A 103 0.73 -10.62 -21.87
CA THR A 103 0.15 -9.87 -20.75
C THR A 103 -1.38 -9.78 -20.82
N THR A 104 -2.00 -10.48 -21.79
CA THR A 104 -3.42 -10.39 -22.14
C THR A 104 -4.19 -11.63 -21.69
N THR A 105 -5.46 -11.46 -21.33
CA THR A 105 -6.37 -12.55 -20.92
C THR A 105 -6.42 -13.71 -21.94
N ALA A 106 -6.36 -13.41 -23.23
CA ALA A 106 -6.52 -14.36 -24.33
C ALA A 106 -5.44 -15.45 -24.40
N PHE A 107 -4.21 -15.20 -23.93
CA PHE A 107 -3.11 -16.18 -24.06
C PHE A 107 -2.37 -16.47 -22.75
N ARG A 108 -3.03 -16.25 -21.61
CA ARG A 108 -2.45 -16.61 -20.31
C ARG A 108 -2.49 -18.13 -20.10
N LEU A 109 -1.31 -18.71 -19.95
CA LEU A 109 -1.15 -20.10 -19.53
C LEU A 109 -1.57 -20.23 -18.08
N HIS A 110 -2.46 -21.18 -17.83
CA HIS A 110 -2.87 -21.58 -16.50
C HIS A 110 -2.28 -22.94 -16.17
N ASP A 111 -2.18 -23.24 -14.88
CA ASP A 111 -1.88 -24.54 -14.32
C ASP A 111 -3.08 -25.05 -13.51
N PRO A 112 -3.19 -26.36 -13.23
CA PRO A 112 -4.20 -26.91 -12.33
C PRO A 112 -4.30 -26.16 -10.99
N GLY A 113 -5.49 -26.14 -10.38
CA GLY A 113 -5.75 -25.33 -9.19
C GLY A 113 -4.97 -25.70 -7.93
N ARG A 114 -4.25 -26.83 -7.91
CA ARG A 114 -3.39 -27.26 -6.79
C ARG A 114 -1.94 -27.42 -7.24
N PHE A 115 -1.03 -26.72 -6.58
CA PHE A 115 0.40 -26.80 -6.84
C PHE A 115 1.22 -26.74 -5.56
N SER A 116 2.13 -27.69 -5.40
CA SER A 116 3.13 -27.65 -4.32
C SER A 116 4.53 -27.94 -4.87
N ALA A 117 5.53 -27.16 -4.47
CA ALA A 117 6.92 -27.39 -4.85
C ALA A 117 7.85 -27.28 -3.64
N VAL A 118 8.67 -28.32 -3.44
CA VAL A 118 9.54 -28.45 -2.27
C VAL A 118 10.97 -28.77 -2.72
N ALA A 119 11.90 -27.86 -2.46
CA ALA A 119 13.32 -27.99 -2.76
C ALA A 119 14.15 -27.70 -1.48
N PRO A 120 14.27 -28.64 -0.52
CA PRO A 120 14.86 -28.36 0.79
C PRO A 120 16.35 -28.01 0.76
N ALA A 121 17.08 -28.38 -0.29
CA ALA A 121 18.48 -28.03 -0.49
C ALA A 121 18.70 -27.03 -1.65
N GLY A 122 17.62 -26.66 -2.36
CA GLY A 122 17.67 -25.87 -3.59
C GLY A 122 16.77 -24.65 -3.54
N SER A 123 16.81 -23.89 -4.61
CA SER A 123 15.94 -22.76 -4.90
C SER A 123 14.79 -23.17 -5.82
N ILE A 124 13.72 -22.38 -5.82
CA ILE A 124 12.61 -22.56 -6.75
C ILE A 124 12.48 -21.31 -7.62
N VAL A 125 12.46 -21.51 -8.93
CA VAL A 125 12.06 -20.49 -9.91
C VAL A 125 10.75 -20.96 -10.53
N THR A 126 9.69 -20.16 -10.45
CA THR A 126 8.40 -20.53 -11.03
C THR A 126 7.70 -19.33 -11.67
N GLN A 127 6.94 -19.57 -12.73
CA GLN A 127 6.05 -18.59 -13.34
C GLN A 127 4.72 -19.28 -13.67
N ILE A 128 3.76 -19.16 -12.75
CA ILE A 128 2.48 -19.91 -12.81
C ILE A 128 1.27 -19.03 -12.48
N VAL A 129 0.14 -19.45 -13.04
CA VAL A 129 -1.18 -18.95 -12.68
C VAL A 129 -2.08 -20.15 -12.49
N LEU A 130 -2.48 -20.45 -11.26
CA LEU A 130 -3.35 -21.59 -10.98
C LEU A 130 -4.79 -21.26 -11.40
N ALA A 131 -5.45 -22.24 -12.02
CA ALA A 131 -6.86 -22.22 -12.34
C ALA A 131 -7.72 -22.10 -11.07
N PRO A 132 -8.96 -21.56 -11.17
CA PRO A 132 -9.89 -21.59 -10.06
C PRO A 132 -10.13 -23.01 -9.57
N SER A 133 -10.07 -23.20 -8.26
CA SER A 133 -10.42 -24.45 -7.58
C SER A 133 -10.89 -24.11 -6.17
N ARG A 134 -11.99 -24.70 -5.70
CA ARG A 134 -12.49 -24.45 -4.33
C ARG A 134 -11.47 -24.86 -3.26
N ASP A 135 -10.79 -25.96 -3.53
CA ASP A 135 -9.73 -26.53 -2.69
C ASP A 135 -8.33 -26.15 -3.23
N GLY A 136 -8.23 -25.06 -3.99
CA GLY A 136 -6.98 -24.65 -4.62
C GLY A 136 -5.89 -24.37 -3.58
N ALA A 137 -4.66 -24.74 -3.89
CA ALA A 137 -3.52 -24.62 -2.98
C ALA A 137 -2.27 -24.21 -3.75
N LEU A 138 -1.49 -23.30 -3.18
CA LEU A 138 -0.20 -22.86 -3.70
C LEU A 138 0.80 -22.87 -2.55
N GLU A 139 1.73 -23.84 -2.59
CA GLU A 139 2.70 -24.07 -1.53
C GLU A 139 4.12 -24.19 -2.08
N LEU A 140 5.00 -23.28 -1.68
CA LEU A 140 6.39 -23.26 -2.11
C LEU A 140 7.31 -23.31 -0.90
N PHE A 141 8.28 -24.21 -0.93
CA PHE A 141 9.33 -24.31 0.09
C PHE A 141 10.71 -24.49 -0.55
N ALA A 142 11.62 -23.55 -0.28
CA ALA A 142 13.00 -23.59 -0.75
C ALA A 142 14.01 -23.54 0.41
N GLY A 143 15.00 -24.41 0.37
CA GLY A 143 16.21 -24.30 1.19
C GLY A 143 17.09 -23.12 0.80
N GLY A 144 17.10 -22.82 -0.50
CA GLY A 144 17.70 -21.63 -1.08
C GLY A 144 16.70 -20.47 -1.11
N SER A 145 16.49 -19.91 -2.29
CA SER A 145 15.63 -18.74 -2.50
C SER A 145 14.42 -19.07 -3.39
N LEU A 146 13.37 -18.26 -3.30
CA LEU A 146 12.22 -18.29 -4.22
C LEU A 146 12.32 -17.16 -5.25
N PHE A 147 12.02 -17.46 -6.51
CA PHE A 147 12.05 -16.50 -7.62
C PHE A 147 10.85 -16.65 -8.55
N GLY A 148 10.51 -15.54 -9.24
CA GLY A 148 9.57 -15.55 -10.35
C GLY A 148 8.20 -15.01 -9.99
N GLN A 149 7.13 -15.63 -10.46
CA GLN A 149 5.75 -15.19 -10.25
C GLN A 149 4.82 -16.37 -9.99
N ALA A 150 3.93 -16.26 -9.00
CA ALA A 150 2.91 -17.26 -8.74
C ALA A 150 1.58 -16.59 -8.42
N SER A 151 0.56 -16.84 -9.22
CA SER A 151 -0.80 -16.35 -8.97
C SER A 151 -1.75 -17.52 -8.81
N MET A 152 -2.84 -17.30 -8.08
CA MET A 152 -3.94 -18.24 -7.98
C MET A 152 -5.22 -17.48 -8.31
N SER A 153 -5.97 -18.02 -9.26
CA SER A 153 -7.25 -17.44 -9.67
C SER A 153 -8.36 -17.80 -8.69
N SER A 154 -9.22 -16.83 -8.40
CA SER A 154 -10.51 -17.03 -7.74
C SER A 154 -11.67 -16.75 -8.69
N GLY A 155 -11.45 -16.88 -10.00
CA GLY A 155 -12.47 -16.70 -11.03
C GLY A 155 -13.70 -17.58 -10.79
N ALA A 156 -14.87 -17.08 -11.18
CA ALA A 156 -16.11 -17.83 -11.01
C ALA A 156 -16.08 -19.15 -11.80
N ALA A 157 -16.42 -20.26 -11.16
CA ALA A 157 -16.46 -21.57 -11.81
C ALA A 157 -17.45 -21.61 -13.00
N SER A 158 -18.51 -20.80 -12.97
CA SER A 158 -19.48 -20.64 -14.06
C SER A 158 -18.88 -19.98 -15.32
N SER A 159 -17.71 -19.36 -15.22
CA SER A 159 -17.00 -18.72 -16.32
C SER A 159 -16.10 -19.69 -17.10
N LEU A 160 -15.91 -20.91 -16.59
CA LEU A 160 -15.04 -21.94 -17.16
C LEU A 160 -15.78 -22.77 -18.21
N ALA A 161 -15.06 -23.16 -19.26
CA ALA A 161 -15.54 -24.19 -20.18
C ALA A 161 -15.39 -25.58 -19.53
N THR A 162 -16.48 -26.33 -19.39
CA THR A 162 -16.50 -27.65 -18.73
C THR A 162 -17.09 -28.70 -19.68
N PRO A 163 -16.91 -30.02 -19.40
CA PRO A 163 -17.53 -31.05 -20.24
C PRO A 163 -19.06 -30.94 -20.37
N PHE A 164 -19.72 -30.33 -19.38
CA PHE A 164 -21.18 -30.11 -19.37
C PHE A 164 -21.60 -28.75 -19.94
N GLN A 165 -20.65 -27.84 -20.12
CA GLN A 165 -20.83 -26.54 -20.76
C GLN A 165 -19.59 -26.23 -21.61
N PRO A 166 -19.41 -26.93 -22.74
CA PRO A 166 -18.22 -26.79 -23.57
C PRO A 166 -18.24 -25.47 -24.35
N LEU A 167 -17.04 -24.94 -24.60
CA LEU A 167 -16.83 -23.84 -25.53
C LEU A 167 -16.87 -24.36 -26.97
N TRP A 168 -17.61 -23.68 -27.82
CA TRP A 168 -17.68 -23.95 -29.25
C TRP A 168 -17.01 -22.80 -30.02
N VAL A 169 -16.09 -23.14 -30.91
CA VAL A 169 -15.38 -22.18 -31.76
C VAL A 169 -15.63 -22.56 -33.21
N GLU A 170 -16.43 -21.74 -33.89
CA GLU A 170 -16.77 -21.90 -35.29
C GLU A 170 -15.58 -21.51 -36.19
N GLY A 171 -15.37 -22.26 -37.26
CA GLY A 171 -14.35 -21.97 -38.26
C GLY A 171 -13.00 -22.65 -38.01
N ASN A 172 -12.07 -22.43 -38.94
CA ASN A 172 -10.74 -23.04 -38.88
C ASN A 172 -9.86 -22.31 -37.85
N LEU A 173 -9.11 -23.05 -37.04
CA LEU A 173 -8.20 -22.47 -36.06
C LEU A 173 -6.99 -21.86 -36.79
N VAL A 174 -6.94 -20.52 -36.85
CA VAL A 174 -5.85 -19.78 -37.50
C VAL A 174 -4.92 -19.22 -36.44
N TRP A 175 -3.61 -19.49 -36.57
CA TRP A 175 -2.56 -18.94 -35.69
C TRP A 175 -2.72 -17.43 -35.53
N GLY A 176 -3.13 -17.00 -34.34
CA GLY A 176 -3.09 -15.60 -33.91
C GLY A 176 -4.44 -14.93 -33.68
N ASN A 177 -5.56 -15.38 -34.24
CA ASN A 177 -6.90 -14.86 -33.94
C ASN A 177 -7.97 -15.87 -34.38
N SER A 178 -8.75 -16.42 -33.44
CA SER A 178 -9.98 -17.16 -33.74
C SER A 178 -11.09 -16.65 -32.83
N PRO A 179 -12.04 -15.86 -33.36
CA PRO A 179 -13.19 -15.41 -32.58
C PRO A 179 -14.06 -16.62 -32.24
N ALA A 180 -14.48 -16.76 -30.99
CA ALA A 180 -15.58 -17.65 -30.66
C ALA A 180 -16.89 -16.88 -30.80
N VAL A 181 -17.82 -17.44 -31.57
CA VAL A 181 -19.24 -17.07 -31.47
C VAL A 181 -19.85 -17.96 -30.39
N THR A 182 -19.92 -17.48 -29.15
CA THR A 182 -20.66 -18.18 -28.10
C THR A 182 -22.14 -17.81 -28.21
N ASN A 183 -22.99 -18.76 -28.58
CA ASN A 183 -24.45 -18.64 -28.58
C ASN A 183 -25.06 -18.59 -27.16
N SER A 184 -24.22 -18.73 -26.13
CA SER A 184 -24.60 -18.72 -24.72
C SER A 184 -24.18 -17.39 -24.08
N ASN A 185 -25.16 -16.61 -23.61
CA ASN A 185 -25.03 -15.41 -22.78
C ASN A 185 -24.58 -14.10 -23.46
N GLY A 186 -24.47 -14.02 -24.79
CA GLY A 186 -24.22 -12.75 -25.49
C GLY A 186 -22.86 -12.08 -25.21
N PHE A 187 -21.94 -12.78 -24.55
CA PHE A 187 -20.58 -12.32 -24.26
C PHE A 187 -19.61 -12.86 -25.32
N GLN A 188 -19.12 -12.02 -26.24
CA GLN A 188 -18.14 -12.44 -27.24
C GLN A 188 -16.72 -12.24 -26.74
N ILE A 189 -15.95 -13.33 -26.63
CA ILE A 189 -14.52 -13.26 -26.34
C ILE A 189 -13.76 -13.30 -27.67
N ALA A 190 -13.04 -12.21 -27.98
CA ALA A 190 -12.03 -12.23 -29.02
C ALA A 190 -10.83 -13.07 -28.55
N ASN A 191 -10.27 -13.89 -29.45
CA ASN A 191 -9.03 -14.65 -29.23
C ASN A 191 -9.10 -15.74 -28.15
N VAL A 192 -10.07 -16.65 -28.27
CA VAL A 192 -10.22 -17.79 -27.36
C VAL A 192 -9.26 -18.95 -27.64
N TRP A 193 -8.43 -18.85 -28.68
CA TRP A 193 -7.47 -19.89 -29.05
C TRP A 193 -6.16 -19.25 -29.51
N GLY A 194 -5.04 -19.84 -29.08
CA GLY A 194 -3.71 -19.55 -29.61
C GLY A 194 -2.90 -20.82 -29.82
N GLY A 195 -2.26 -20.98 -30.98
CA GLY A 195 -1.49 -22.18 -31.32
C GLY A 195 -0.37 -22.55 -30.34
N ALA A 196 0.11 -21.56 -29.57
CA ALA A 196 1.12 -21.71 -28.53
C ALA A 196 0.56 -22.14 -27.15
N VAL A 197 -0.73 -21.90 -26.88
CA VAL A 197 -1.33 -21.98 -25.53
C VAL A 197 -2.61 -22.81 -25.45
N GLY A 198 -3.21 -23.17 -26.60
CA GLY A 198 -4.48 -23.88 -26.68
C GLY A 198 -5.69 -22.95 -26.55
N PHE A 199 -6.84 -23.52 -26.20
CA PHE A 199 -8.06 -22.77 -25.91
C PHE A 199 -7.99 -22.06 -24.56
N SER A 200 -8.66 -20.92 -24.42
CA SER A 200 -8.78 -20.18 -23.14
C SER A 200 -9.42 -21.05 -22.05
N LEU A 201 -8.99 -20.85 -20.80
CA LEU A 201 -9.60 -21.50 -19.64
C LEU A 201 -10.98 -20.88 -19.33
N PHE A 202 -11.03 -19.56 -19.39
CA PHE A 202 -12.24 -18.77 -19.21
C PHE A 202 -12.91 -18.58 -20.57
N GLY A 203 -13.96 -19.36 -20.81
CA GLY A 203 -14.71 -19.35 -22.08
C GLY A 203 -15.94 -18.44 -22.07
N PHE A 204 -16.42 -18.04 -20.89
CA PHE A 204 -17.69 -17.33 -20.74
C PHE A 204 -17.61 -16.03 -19.92
N ALA A 205 -16.44 -15.70 -19.35
CA ALA A 205 -16.15 -14.42 -18.72
C ALA A 205 -14.64 -14.17 -18.70
N VAL A 206 -14.19 -13.13 -17.99
CA VAL A 206 -12.78 -12.90 -17.67
C VAL A 206 -12.40 -13.54 -16.33
N ASP A 207 -11.10 -13.75 -16.11
CA ASP A 207 -10.54 -14.21 -14.84
C ASP A 207 -10.61 -13.10 -13.77
N ALA A 208 -11.80 -12.88 -13.20
CA ALA A 208 -12.04 -11.87 -12.17
C ALA A 208 -12.08 -12.46 -10.77
N ALA A 209 -11.34 -11.84 -9.85
CA ALA A 209 -11.36 -12.23 -8.45
C ALA A 209 -12.78 -12.26 -7.87
N THR A 210 -13.13 -13.37 -7.23
CA THR A 210 -14.41 -13.55 -6.53
C THR A 210 -14.15 -14.08 -5.11
N ASN A 211 -15.23 -14.26 -4.34
CA ASN A 211 -15.17 -14.85 -3.01
C ASN A 211 -15.11 -16.38 -3.03
N LEU A 212 -14.56 -17.01 -4.08
CA LEU A 212 -14.44 -18.46 -4.24
C LEU A 212 -13.86 -19.16 -2.99
N HIS A 213 -13.01 -18.44 -2.25
CA HIS A 213 -12.31 -18.93 -1.07
C HIS A 213 -12.79 -18.33 0.26
N ALA A 214 -13.98 -17.72 0.33
CA ALA A 214 -14.45 -17.09 1.56
C ALA A 214 -14.59 -18.04 2.77
N GLY A 215 -14.70 -19.35 2.54
CA GLY A 215 -14.72 -20.37 3.61
C GLY A 215 -13.37 -21.07 3.83
N ALA A 216 -12.34 -20.73 3.07
CA ALA A 216 -11.01 -21.34 3.18
C ALA A 216 -10.16 -20.55 4.17
N SER A 217 -9.58 -21.23 5.16
CA SER A 217 -8.71 -20.62 6.17
C SER A 217 -7.22 -20.79 5.88
N ASP A 218 -6.85 -21.57 4.86
CA ASP A 218 -5.47 -21.82 4.49
C ASP A 218 -4.93 -20.70 3.58
N PRO A 219 -3.76 -20.11 3.88
CA PRO A 219 -3.14 -19.10 3.04
C PRO A 219 -2.34 -19.74 1.90
N ILE A 220 -2.03 -18.94 0.87
CA ILE A 220 -0.95 -19.22 -0.08
C ILE A 220 0.38 -19.17 0.68
N ARG A 221 1.24 -20.20 0.55
CA ARG A 221 2.49 -20.31 1.32
C ARG A 221 3.72 -20.18 0.42
N ALA A 222 4.62 -19.27 0.77
CA ALA A 222 5.90 -19.10 0.09
C ALA A 222 7.03 -18.94 1.10
N TYR A 223 7.77 -20.02 1.34
CA TYR A 223 8.82 -20.09 2.35
C TYR A 223 10.20 -20.33 1.74
N ALA A 224 11.18 -19.56 2.18
CA ALA A 224 12.59 -19.72 1.82
C ALA A 224 13.48 -19.58 3.06
N PHE A 225 14.49 -20.45 3.23
CA PHE A 225 15.56 -20.15 4.20
C PHE A 225 16.49 -19.03 3.70
N GLY A 226 16.60 -18.86 2.38
CA GLY A 226 17.27 -17.74 1.73
C GLY A 226 16.35 -16.53 1.59
N ASP A 227 16.30 -16.00 0.36
CA ASP A 227 15.54 -14.81 0.02
C ASP A 227 14.22 -15.18 -0.68
N VAL A 228 13.17 -14.39 -0.51
CA VAL A 228 11.96 -14.48 -1.34
C VAL A 228 11.94 -13.30 -2.31
N MET A 229 12.14 -13.58 -3.59
CA MET A 229 12.27 -12.62 -4.68
C MET A 229 11.24 -12.91 -5.78
N MET A 230 9.96 -12.88 -5.43
CA MET A 230 8.89 -13.29 -6.34
C MET A 230 7.66 -12.37 -6.26
N GLN A 231 6.86 -12.39 -7.31
CA GLN A 231 5.53 -11.79 -7.31
C GLN A 231 4.46 -12.83 -6.93
N ILE A 232 3.60 -12.51 -5.97
CA ILE A 232 2.39 -13.30 -5.68
C ILE A 232 1.16 -12.54 -6.13
N GLY A 233 0.25 -13.24 -6.83
CA GLY A 233 -0.90 -12.62 -7.47
C GLY A 233 -0.50 -11.73 -8.66
N SER A 234 -1.49 -11.26 -9.41
CA SER A 234 -1.24 -10.37 -10.54
C SER A 234 -2.47 -9.55 -10.90
N VAL A 235 -2.24 -8.49 -11.68
CA VAL A 235 -3.30 -7.79 -12.39
C VAL A 235 -3.11 -8.06 -13.88
N ILE A 236 -4.21 -8.33 -14.59
CA ILE A 236 -4.23 -8.65 -16.03
C ILE A 236 -4.90 -7.52 -16.78
N GLN A 237 -4.32 -7.08 -17.89
CA GLN A 237 -4.97 -6.19 -18.85
C GLN A 237 -5.92 -6.99 -19.74
N THR A 238 -7.22 -6.69 -19.71
CA THR A 238 -8.23 -7.52 -20.37
C THR A 238 -8.51 -7.13 -21.81
N ASP A 239 -8.41 -5.85 -22.15
CA ASP A 239 -8.71 -5.33 -23.48
C ASP A 239 -7.68 -4.27 -23.92
N PRO A 240 -6.44 -4.68 -24.20
CA PRO A 240 -5.36 -3.74 -24.50
C PRO A 240 -5.60 -2.88 -25.75
N PHE A 241 -6.50 -3.29 -26.65
CA PHE A 241 -6.71 -2.64 -27.94
C PHE A 241 -7.87 -1.64 -27.93
N ASN A 242 -8.98 -1.94 -27.26
CA ASN A 242 -10.15 -1.03 -27.23
C ASN A 242 -10.32 -0.33 -25.89
N ASN A 243 -9.86 -0.92 -24.78
CA ASN A 243 -9.93 -0.32 -23.46
C ASN A 243 -8.66 -0.63 -22.65
N PRO A 244 -7.54 0.05 -22.96
CA PRO A 244 -6.24 -0.23 -22.36
C PRO A 244 -6.18 -0.03 -20.85
N ASP A 245 -7.22 0.57 -20.25
CA ASP A 245 -7.32 0.79 -18.81
C ASP A 245 -8.25 -0.22 -18.10
N LEU A 246 -8.78 -1.21 -18.83
CA LEU A 246 -9.54 -2.31 -18.24
C LEU A 246 -8.58 -3.39 -17.72
N PHE A 247 -8.58 -3.56 -16.40
CA PHE A 247 -7.74 -4.52 -15.70
C PHE A 247 -8.58 -5.45 -14.83
N THR A 248 -8.04 -6.63 -14.53
CA THR A 248 -8.67 -7.59 -13.64
C THR A 248 -7.67 -8.18 -12.66
N LEU A 249 -8.06 -8.26 -11.40
CA LEU A 249 -7.26 -8.82 -10.31
C LEU A 249 -7.32 -10.35 -10.34
N VAL A 250 -6.15 -10.99 -10.30
CA VAL A 250 -5.98 -12.43 -10.10
C VAL A 250 -5.29 -12.64 -8.76
N ALA A 251 -6.13 -12.82 -7.75
CA ALA A 251 -5.78 -13.13 -6.37
C ALA A 251 -6.90 -13.98 -5.77
N ALA A 252 -6.58 -14.82 -4.79
CA ALA A 252 -7.54 -15.82 -4.31
C ALA A 252 -7.66 -15.92 -2.79
N LYS A 253 -6.54 -15.84 -2.08
CA LYS A 253 -6.44 -16.15 -0.66
C LYS A 253 -5.47 -15.19 0.04
N PRO A 254 -5.51 -15.12 1.38
CA PRO A 254 -4.45 -14.53 2.18
C PRO A 254 -3.11 -15.19 1.87
N VAL A 255 -2.00 -14.50 2.12
CA VAL A 255 -0.64 -15.00 1.86
C VAL A 255 0.15 -15.17 3.15
N ASP A 256 1.05 -16.14 3.20
CA ASP A 256 2.09 -16.25 4.23
C ASP A 256 3.45 -16.43 3.55
N ILE A 257 4.20 -15.34 3.48
CA ILE A 257 5.51 -15.24 2.86
C ILE A 257 6.57 -15.14 3.95
N ARG A 258 7.53 -16.06 3.96
CA ARG A 258 8.62 -16.07 4.95
C ARG A 258 9.97 -16.29 4.30
N ALA A 259 10.88 -15.34 4.48
CA ALA A 259 12.28 -15.46 4.07
C ALA A 259 13.17 -15.55 5.31
N GLY A 260 14.11 -16.48 5.35
CA GLY A 260 15.13 -16.55 6.41
C GLY A 260 16.13 -15.39 6.34
N ARG A 261 16.25 -14.74 5.18
CA ARG A 261 17.07 -13.54 4.98
C ARG A 261 16.21 -12.35 4.56
N ASP A 262 16.04 -12.12 3.26
CA ASP A 262 15.44 -10.88 2.77
C ASP A 262 14.19 -11.15 1.91
N VAL A 263 13.24 -10.22 1.96
CA VAL A 263 12.08 -10.20 1.06
C VAL A 263 12.24 -9.05 0.07
N LEU A 264 12.17 -9.38 -1.21
CA LEU A 264 12.07 -8.46 -2.34
C LEU A 264 10.93 -8.92 -3.23
N ALA A 265 9.72 -8.81 -2.70
CA ALA A 265 8.54 -9.38 -3.31
C ALA A 265 7.61 -8.30 -3.88
N SER A 266 6.67 -8.75 -4.71
CA SER A 266 5.50 -7.95 -5.06
C SER A 266 4.24 -8.77 -4.83
N GLY A 267 3.18 -8.16 -4.31
CA GLY A 267 1.99 -8.89 -3.88
C GLY A 267 0.71 -8.22 -4.36
N PHE A 268 -0.16 -8.98 -4.99
CA PHE A 268 -1.57 -8.65 -5.22
C PHE A 268 -2.39 -9.65 -4.42
N ILE A 269 -2.90 -9.22 -3.27
CA ILE A 269 -3.38 -10.09 -2.19
C ILE A 269 -4.87 -9.88 -2.00
N LEU A 270 -5.60 -10.96 -1.72
CA LEU A 270 -7.02 -10.91 -1.40
C LEU A 270 -7.29 -11.58 -0.07
N ASN A 271 -7.70 -10.78 0.92
CA ASN A 271 -8.35 -11.29 2.12
C ASN A 271 -9.86 -11.40 1.86
N ASN A 272 -10.45 -12.54 2.16
CA ASN A 272 -11.88 -12.79 1.98
C ASN A 272 -12.70 -12.57 3.26
N SER A 273 -12.05 -12.51 4.43
CA SER A 273 -12.73 -12.36 5.73
C SER A 273 -12.03 -11.35 6.66
N ALA A 274 -12.79 -10.77 7.61
CA ALA A 274 -12.22 -9.85 8.60
C ALA A 274 -11.25 -10.52 9.59
N SER A 275 -11.30 -11.85 9.69
CA SER A 275 -10.32 -12.63 10.45
C SER A 275 -9.07 -12.97 9.64
N ASP A 276 -9.02 -12.70 8.33
CA ASP A 276 -7.86 -13.06 7.53
C ASP A 276 -6.64 -12.21 7.90
N ILE A 277 -5.49 -12.87 7.92
CA ILE A 277 -4.19 -12.25 8.15
C ILE A 277 -3.27 -12.69 7.01
N SER A 278 -2.82 -11.71 6.23
CA SER A 278 -1.76 -11.89 5.25
C SER A 278 -0.43 -11.50 5.89
N ASN A 279 0.54 -12.40 5.92
CA ASN A 279 1.83 -12.21 6.55
C ASN A 279 2.97 -12.17 5.53
N VAL A 280 3.87 -11.19 5.69
CA VAL A 280 5.11 -11.07 4.91
C VAL A 280 6.25 -10.79 5.89
N SER A 281 7.10 -11.79 6.12
CA SER A 281 8.18 -11.70 7.10
C SER A 281 9.56 -11.97 6.50
N ALA A 282 10.52 -11.12 6.80
CA ALA A 282 11.94 -11.30 6.50
C ALA A 282 12.75 -11.49 7.79
N GLY A 283 13.60 -12.52 7.83
CA GLY A 283 14.52 -12.73 8.96
C GLY A 283 15.53 -11.58 9.14
N ARG A 284 15.78 -10.81 8.08
CA ARG A 284 16.69 -9.66 8.07
C ARG A 284 16.05 -8.41 7.49
N ASP A 285 15.95 -8.24 6.18
CA ASP A 285 15.43 -7.00 5.59
C ASP A 285 14.27 -7.22 4.62
N LEU A 286 13.34 -6.28 4.60
CA LEU A 286 12.34 -6.15 3.54
C LEU A 286 12.72 -4.95 2.68
N LEU A 287 13.00 -5.20 1.40
CA LEU A 287 13.58 -4.20 0.51
C LEU A 287 12.65 -3.97 -0.67
N ASN A 288 12.29 -2.71 -0.88
CA ASN A 288 11.59 -2.20 -2.06
C ASN A 288 10.36 -3.04 -2.49
N THR A 289 9.67 -3.63 -1.51
CA THR A 289 8.58 -4.57 -1.73
C THR A 289 7.27 -3.80 -1.97
N THR A 290 6.53 -4.18 -3.01
CA THR A 290 5.22 -3.58 -3.33
C THR A 290 4.10 -4.53 -2.95
N LEU A 291 3.18 -4.13 -2.06
CA LEU A 291 2.07 -4.99 -1.64
C LEU A 291 0.74 -4.25 -1.81
N LYS A 292 -0.17 -4.82 -2.58
CA LYS A 292 -1.50 -4.29 -2.83
C LYS A 292 -2.51 -5.32 -2.34
N ILE A 293 -3.33 -4.95 -1.36
CA ILE A 293 -4.28 -5.85 -0.73
C ILE A 293 -5.72 -5.35 -0.88
N TRP A 294 -6.62 -6.31 -1.10
CA TRP A 294 -8.06 -6.10 -1.14
C TRP A 294 -8.76 -6.94 -0.07
N GLY A 295 -9.94 -6.49 0.31
CA GLY A 295 -10.76 -7.06 1.37
C GLY A 295 -10.32 -6.67 2.80
N PRO A 296 -11.09 -7.09 3.82
CA PRO A 296 -10.86 -6.73 5.22
C PRO A 296 -9.74 -7.54 5.86
N GLY A 297 -9.54 -7.37 7.17
CA GLY A 297 -8.56 -8.16 7.94
C GLY A 297 -7.25 -7.40 8.17
N LEU A 298 -6.12 -8.09 8.08
CA LEU A 298 -4.80 -7.51 8.36
C LEU A 298 -3.76 -7.91 7.31
N LEU A 299 -2.92 -6.96 6.93
CA LEU A 299 -1.62 -7.21 6.31
C LEU A 299 -0.52 -6.93 7.35
N GLN A 300 0.20 -7.97 7.74
CA GLN A 300 1.35 -7.89 8.65
C GLN A 300 2.65 -8.01 7.87
N VAL A 301 3.51 -7.01 8.02
CA VAL A 301 4.81 -6.92 7.36
C VAL A 301 5.88 -6.79 8.42
N SER A 302 6.82 -7.72 8.46
CA SER A 302 7.87 -7.76 9.48
C SER A 302 9.26 -7.98 8.89
N ALA A 303 10.25 -7.33 9.48
CA ALA A 303 11.66 -7.54 9.18
C ALA A 303 12.46 -7.59 10.49
N GLY A 304 13.33 -8.59 10.63
CA GLY A 304 14.20 -8.70 11.80
C GLY A 304 15.12 -7.48 11.98
N ARG A 305 15.41 -6.77 10.89
CA ARG A 305 16.23 -5.55 10.83
C ARG A 305 15.49 -4.38 10.18
N ASN A 306 15.61 -4.17 8.87
CA ASN A 306 15.06 -2.96 8.22
C ASN A 306 13.88 -3.26 7.32
N ILE A 307 12.94 -2.32 7.29
CA ILE A 307 12.00 -2.14 6.18
C ILE A 307 12.49 -0.94 5.39
N TYR A 308 12.98 -1.16 4.17
CA TYR A 308 13.56 -0.11 3.33
C TYR A 308 12.82 -0.02 2.00
N GLN A 309 12.16 1.12 1.77
CA GLN A 309 11.41 1.43 0.56
C GLN A 309 11.95 2.74 0.00
N ALA A 310 12.52 2.72 -1.19
CA ALA A 310 13.15 3.89 -1.80
C ALA A 310 13.08 3.90 -3.33
N LEU A 311 12.46 2.92 -3.99
CA LEU A 311 12.26 3.03 -5.43
C LEU A 311 11.31 4.18 -5.74
N GLY A 312 11.72 5.02 -6.68
CA GLY A 312 10.88 6.05 -7.24
C GLY A 312 9.90 5.47 -8.27
N SER A 313 8.64 5.86 -8.18
CA SER A 313 7.63 5.60 -9.20
C SER A 313 7.96 6.42 -10.45
N ARG A 314 8.01 5.77 -11.62
CA ARG A 314 8.20 6.46 -12.91
C ARG A 314 6.88 6.77 -13.62
N ILE A 315 5.81 6.03 -13.35
CA ILE A 315 4.43 6.18 -13.84
C ILE A 315 3.52 5.44 -12.82
N VAL A 316 2.26 5.84 -12.64
CA VAL A 316 1.31 5.15 -11.72
C VAL A 316 0.20 4.45 -12.50
N ARG A 317 0.27 3.12 -12.58
CA ARG A 317 -0.83 2.21 -12.93
C ARG A 317 -0.95 1.14 -11.84
N ILE A 318 -2.13 0.53 -11.69
CA ILE A 318 -2.40 -0.45 -10.63
C ILE A 318 -1.52 -1.70 -10.74
N ASP A 319 -1.06 -2.02 -11.96
CA ASP A 319 -0.13 -3.11 -12.29
C ASP A 319 1.35 -2.76 -12.09
N GLN A 320 1.69 -1.50 -11.77
CA GLN A 320 3.07 -1.06 -11.58
C GLN A 320 3.59 -1.28 -10.16
N LEU A 321 4.88 -1.60 -10.10
CA LEU A 321 5.69 -1.77 -8.90
C LEU A 321 6.31 -0.44 -8.53
N ASP A 322 5.90 0.14 -7.40
CA ASP A 322 6.24 1.51 -6.97
C ASP A 322 6.69 1.59 -5.50
N SER A 323 7.04 0.44 -4.89
CA SER A 323 7.48 0.34 -3.48
C SER A 323 6.46 0.90 -2.48
N THR A 324 5.17 0.72 -2.77
CA THR A 324 4.07 1.09 -1.90
C THR A 324 3.43 -0.14 -1.24
N ILE A 325 2.83 0.05 -0.06
CA ILE A 325 2.02 -0.97 0.62
C ILE A 325 0.63 -0.38 0.84
N ASN A 326 -0.34 -0.82 0.03
CA ASN A 326 -1.64 -0.19 -0.06
C ASN A 326 -2.78 -1.19 0.17
N SER A 327 -3.76 -0.79 0.97
CA SER A 327 -5.02 -1.50 1.18
C SER A 327 -6.15 -0.75 0.49
N TYR A 328 -6.81 -1.39 -0.47
CA TYR A 328 -7.83 -0.77 -1.32
C TYR A 328 -9.26 -0.99 -0.84
N GLY A 329 -9.47 -1.91 0.11
CA GLY A 329 -10.81 -2.35 0.52
C GLY A 329 -11.48 -3.27 -0.50
N PRO A 330 -12.80 -3.17 -0.69
CA PRO A 330 -13.57 -4.16 -1.42
C PRO A 330 -13.31 -4.14 -2.92
N ILE A 331 -13.45 -5.31 -3.57
CA ILE A 331 -13.25 -5.50 -5.02
C ILE A 331 -14.52 -5.13 -5.81
N VAL A 332 -15.70 -5.42 -5.26
CA VAL A 332 -16.97 -5.31 -5.97
C VAL A 332 -17.70 -4.01 -5.59
N ALA A 333 -18.34 -3.37 -6.58
CA ALA A 333 -19.19 -2.21 -6.34
C ALA A 333 -20.38 -2.60 -5.44
N GLY A 334 -20.70 -1.77 -4.45
CA GLY A 334 -21.76 -2.03 -3.47
C GLY A 334 -21.27 -2.74 -2.19
N ASP A 335 -20.10 -3.38 -2.22
CA ASP A 335 -19.47 -3.89 -1.01
C ASP A 335 -18.95 -2.73 -0.13
N ARG A 336 -19.25 -2.83 1.17
CA ARG A 336 -18.99 -1.81 2.20
C ARG A 336 -18.00 -2.29 3.26
N GLN A 337 -17.44 -3.49 3.13
CA GLN A 337 -16.42 -3.95 4.05
C GLN A 337 -15.21 -2.99 4.02
N PRO A 338 -14.55 -2.76 5.17
CA PRO A 338 -13.36 -1.93 5.21
C PRO A 338 -12.18 -2.65 4.53
N GLY A 339 -11.13 -1.88 4.21
CA GLY A 339 -9.83 -2.43 3.87
C GLY A 339 -9.14 -3.11 5.05
N ALA A 340 -8.17 -3.95 4.71
CA ALA A 340 -7.27 -4.52 5.69
C ALA A 340 -6.45 -3.40 6.36
N GLY A 341 -6.25 -3.51 7.67
CA GLY A 341 -5.23 -2.73 8.37
C GLY A 341 -3.83 -3.17 7.93
N ILE A 342 -2.84 -2.31 8.11
CA ILE A 342 -1.44 -2.57 7.77
C ILE A 342 -0.58 -2.41 9.02
N LEU A 343 0.18 -3.46 9.36
CA LEU A 343 1.20 -3.43 10.41
C LEU A 343 2.59 -3.53 9.78
N LEU A 344 3.47 -2.60 10.11
CA LEU A 344 4.90 -2.69 9.84
C LEU A 344 5.66 -2.92 11.15
N THR A 345 6.56 -3.92 11.17
CA THR A 345 7.46 -4.15 12.30
C THR A 345 8.90 -4.29 11.81
N ALA A 346 9.81 -3.46 12.30
CA ALA A 346 11.23 -3.52 11.96
C ALA A 346 12.09 -3.52 13.22
N GLY A 347 13.11 -4.38 13.28
CA GLY A 347 14.06 -4.38 14.38
C GLY A 347 13.58 -5.09 15.65
N ALA A 348 12.52 -5.91 15.57
CA ALA A 348 12.07 -6.77 16.67
C ALA A 348 12.85 -8.11 16.76
N GLY A 349 14.00 -8.21 16.09
CA GLY A 349 14.83 -9.42 16.09
C GLY A 349 14.13 -10.62 15.44
N SER A 350 14.71 -11.82 15.63
CA SER A 350 14.15 -13.07 15.10
C SER A 350 13.05 -13.68 15.96
N GLN A 351 12.96 -13.29 17.24
CA GLN A 351 11.90 -13.72 18.16
C GLN A 351 10.64 -12.86 18.04
N GLY A 352 10.77 -11.61 17.53
CA GLY A 352 9.67 -10.68 17.43
C GLY A 352 9.27 -10.08 18.79
N PRO A 353 8.19 -9.29 18.83
CA PRO A 353 7.65 -8.72 20.06
C PRO A 353 7.14 -9.82 21.02
N SER A 354 7.30 -9.63 22.33
CA SER A 354 6.81 -10.58 23.35
C SER A 354 5.30 -10.43 23.59
N TYR A 355 4.51 -10.83 22.60
CA TYR A 355 3.05 -10.74 22.66
C TYR A 355 2.43 -11.60 23.77
N ALA A 356 2.98 -12.80 23.99
CA ALA A 356 2.47 -13.72 25.01
C ALA A 356 2.67 -13.18 26.43
N ASP A 357 3.87 -12.68 26.75
CA ASP A 357 4.14 -12.13 28.09
C ASP A 357 3.34 -10.85 28.33
N PHE A 358 3.20 -10.01 27.30
CA PHE A 358 2.35 -8.82 27.38
C PHE A 358 0.88 -9.20 27.63
N ALA A 359 0.34 -10.16 26.88
CA ALA A 359 -1.04 -10.64 27.08
C ALA A 359 -1.26 -11.20 28.48
N ALA A 360 -0.34 -12.04 28.98
CA ALA A 360 -0.40 -12.60 30.32
C ALA A 360 -0.42 -11.50 31.40
N ARG A 361 0.25 -10.38 31.15
CA ARG A 361 0.30 -9.24 32.07
C ARG A 361 -0.97 -8.39 32.05
N TYR A 362 -1.49 -8.05 30.87
CA TYR A 362 -2.57 -7.07 30.71
C TYR A 362 -3.99 -7.66 30.63
N LEU A 363 -4.13 -8.97 30.41
CA LEU A 363 -5.44 -9.62 30.24
C LEU A 363 -5.89 -10.42 31.47
N ASP A 364 -5.06 -10.49 32.50
CA ASP A 364 -5.39 -11.18 33.75
C ASP A 364 -5.80 -10.17 34.84
N PRO A 365 -7.06 -10.19 35.31
CA PRO A 365 -7.55 -9.28 36.36
C PRO A 365 -6.73 -9.31 37.66
N ARG A 366 -6.01 -10.41 37.94
CA ARG A 366 -5.15 -10.54 39.13
C ARG A 366 -3.94 -9.60 39.09
N ASN A 367 -3.59 -9.09 37.91
CA ASN A 367 -2.48 -8.16 37.72
C ASN A 367 -2.89 -6.70 37.90
N LEU A 368 -4.13 -6.40 38.27
CA LEU A 368 -4.58 -5.02 38.52
C LEU A 368 -3.85 -4.41 39.73
N ALA A 369 -3.22 -3.26 39.52
CA ALA A 369 -2.53 -2.49 40.54
C ALA A 369 -3.51 -1.92 41.58
N ASP A 370 -3.06 -1.81 42.83
CA ASP A 370 -3.80 -1.07 43.85
C ASP A 370 -3.77 0.43 43.50
N PRO A 371 -4.91 1.06 43.19
CA PRO A 371 -4.97 2.47 42.79
C PRO A 371 -4.62 3.43 43.94
N ALA A 372 -4.64 2.98 45.20
CA ALA A 372 -4.25 3.79 46.35
C ALA A 372 -2.72 3.96 46.46
N LEU A 373 -1.95 3.15 45.74
CA LEU A 373 -0.49 3.16 45.76
C LEU A 373 0.09 3.61 44.41
N PRO A 374 1.24 4.31 44.40
CA PRO A 374 1.96 4.60 43.16
C PRO A 374 2.27 3.34 42.36
N LEU A 375 2.33 3.43 41.02
CA LEU A 375 2.61 2.25 40.19
C LEU A 375 4.00 1.65 40.45
N LEU A 376 4.97 2.48 40.81
CA LEU A 376 6.33 2.05 41.19
C LEU A 376 6.45 1.50 42.63
N ASN A 377 5.36 1.48 43.40
CA ASN A 377 5.38 0.91 44.73
C ASN A 377 5.71 -0.60 44.65
N PRO A 378 6.58 -1.15 45.54
CA PRO A 378 6.86 -2.58 45.57
C PRO A 378 5.61 -3.49 45.63
N ALA A 379 4.53 -3.05 46.28
CA ALA A 379 3.26 -3.77 46.32
C ALA A 379 2.53 -3.84 44.96
N ASN A 380 2.87 -2.93 44.04
CA ASN A 380 2.41 -2.87 42.65
C ASN A 380 3.45 -3.40 41.65
N ALA A 381 4.56 -4.01 42.12
CA ALA A 381 5.55 -4.60 41.23
C ALA A 381 4.93 -5.66 40.31
N GLY A 382 5.19 -5.56 39.00
CA GLY A 382 4.64 -6.45 37.98
C GLY A 382 3.16 -6.21 37.62
N LYS A 383 2.46 -5.33 38.35
CA LYS A 383 1.04 -5.02 38.12
C LYS A 383 0.86 -3.96 37.02
N VAL A 384 -0.40 -3.77 36.61
CA VAL A 384 -0.82 -2.83 35.57
C VAL A 384 -1.93 -1.91 36.06
N VAL A 385 -2.00 -0.70 35.49
CA VAL A 385 -3.01 0.30 35.88
C VAL A 385 -4.42 -0.13 35.48
N LYS A 386 -4.54 -0.83 34.34
CA LYS A 386 -5.79 -1.30 33.77
C LYS A 386 -5.57 -2.71 33.19
N THR A 387 -6.56 -3.56 33.39
CA THR A 387 -6.70 -4.84 32.69
C THR A 387 -7.81 -4.72 31.64
N TYR A 388 -7.72 -5.53 30.58
CA TYR A 388 -8.52 -5.34 29.36
C TYR A 388 -9.51 -6.48 29.10
N GLU A 389 -10.03 -7.12 30.15
CA GLU A 389 -10.93 -8.27 30.04
C GLU A 389 -12.28 -7.94 29.40
N ALA A 390 -12.79 -6.72 29.60
CA ALA A 390 -14.07 -6.28 29.02
C ALA A 390 -13.93 -6.00 27.52
N GLU A 391 -12.84 -5.34 27.15
CA GLU A 391 -12.47 -5.07 25.76
C GLU A 391 -12.18 -6.38 25.01
N LEU A 392 -11.51 -7.34 25.66
CA LEU A 392 -11.25 -8.66 25.11
C LEU A 392 -12.56 -9.38 24.76
N LEU A 393 -13.51 -9.41 25.70
CA LEU A 393 -14.81 -10.05 25.47
C LEU A 393 -15.55 -9.40 24.30
N THR A 394 -15.53 -8.08 24.22
CA THR A 394 -16.16 -7.30 23.13
C THR A 394 -15.51 -7.64 21.78
N TRP A 395 -14.18 -7.68 21.75
CA TRP A 395 -13.42 -8.00 20.56
C TRP A 395 -13.65 -9.45 20.08
N LEU A 396 -13.67 -10.42 20.99
CA LEU A 396 -13.95 -11.82 20.68
C LEU A 396 -15.37 -12.01 20.10
N ARG A 397 -16.36 -11.30 20.65
CA ARG A 397 -17.74 -11.28 20.14
C ARG A 397 -17.81 -10.69 18.74
N ALA A 398 -17.15 -9.56 18.52
CA ALA A 398 -17.20 -8.87 17.24
C ALA A 398 -16.45 -9.62 16.13
N ARG A 399 -15.25 -10.15 16.42
CA ARG A 399 -14.36 -10.76 15.42
C ARG A 399 -14.65 -12.23 15.16
N PHE A 400 -15.04 -12.99 16.18
CA PHE A 400 -15.22 -14.45 16.09
C PHE A 400 -16.64 -14.92 16.43
N GLY A 401 -17.57 -14.01 16.74
CA GLY A 401 -18.93 -14.38 17.13
C GLY A 401 -19.01 -15.13 18.46
N TYR A 402 -18.01 -14.97 19.36
CA TYR A 402 -17.90 -15.71 20.62
C TYR A 402 -19.13 -15.52 21.53
N GLN A 403 -19.82 -16.61 21.89
CA GLN A 403 -21.02 -16.60 22.73
C GLN A 403 -20.79 -17.09 24.17
N GLY A 404 -19.55 -17.37 24.55
CA GLY A 404 -19.22 -17.88 25.89
C GLY A 404 -19.25 -16.81 26.99
N SER A 405 -18.94 -17.23 28.23
CA SER A 405 -18.92 -16.33 29.38
C SER A 405 -17.70 -15.41 29.38
N ALA A 406 -17.75 -14.33 30.18
CA ALA A 406 -16.61 -13.44 30.39
C ALA A 406 -15.43 -14.16 31.08
N ALA A 407 -15.72 -15.12 31.97
CA ALA A 407 -14.69 -15.87 32.69
C ALA A 407 -13.88 -16.79 31.76
N ASP A 408 -14.53 -17.34 30.73
CA ASP A 408 -13.90 -18.26 29.77
C ASP A 408 -13.21 -17.53 28.60
N ALA A 409 -13.42 -16.22 28.47
CA ALA A 409 -12.94 -15.42 27.34
C ALA A 409 -11.40 -15.45 27.20
N LEU A 410 -10.67 -15.39 28.31
CA LEU A 410 -9.21 -15.46 28.31
C LEU A 410 -8.71 -16.84 27.86
N ALA A 411 -9.35 -17.92 28.32
CA ALA A 411 -9.00 -19.27 27.89
C ALA A 411 -9.26 -19.47 26.39
N TYR A 412 -10.37 -18.92 25.88
CA TYR A 412 -10.65 -18.92 24.44
C TYR A 412 -9.59 -18.13 23.66
N PHE A 413 -9.19 -16.94 24.15
CA PHE A 413 -8.13 -16.14 23.53
C PHE A 413 -6.83 -16.94 23.37
N TRP A 414 -6.39 -17.66 24.39
CA TRP A 414 -5.18 -18.49 24.34
C TRP A 414 -5.27 -19.68 23.36
N SER A 415 -6.48 -20.09 22.99
CA SER A 415 -6.70 -21.15 22.00
C SER A 415 -6.68 -20.65 20.55
N LEU A 416 -6.73 -19.32 20.34
CA LEU A 416 -6.68 -18.75 19.00
C LEU A 416 -5.31 -18.95 18.33
N PRO A 417 -5.23 -18.95 16.99
CA PRO A 417 -3.95 -18.87 16.30
C PRO A 417 -3.13 -17.68 16.79
N ILE A 418 -1.82 -17.88 16.92
CA ILE A 418 -0.92 -16.89 17.54
C ILE A 418 -1.01 -15.50 16.88
N ASP A 419 -1.14 -15.44 15.56
CA ASP A 419 -1.28 -14.19 14.82
C ASP A 419 -2.60 -13.45 15.14
N GLN A 420 -3.68 -14.17 15.48
CA GLN A 420 -4.92 -13.55 15.96
C GLN A 420 -4.75 -12.96 17.35
N GLN A 421 -4.01 -13.66 18.23
CA GLN A 421 -3.71 -13.15 19.57
C GLN A 421 -2.95 -11.82 19.47
N HIS A 422 -1.98 -11.74 18.55
CA HIS A 422 -1.18 -10.53 18.32
C HIS A 422 -2.04 -9.32 17.95
N VAL A 423 -3.13 -9.50 17.20
CA VAL A 423 -4.03 -8.40 16.81
C VAL A 423 -4.56 -7.66 18.04
N PHE A 424 -5.15 -8.39 18.98
CA PHE A 424 -5.73 -7.78 20.16
C PHE A 424 -4.66 -7.21 21.09
N VAL A 425 -3.54 -7.91 21.26
CA VAL A 425 -2.44 -7.45 22.12
C VAL A 425 -1.89 -6.10 21.65
N ARG A 426 -1.78 -5.87 20.33
CA ARG A 426 -1.34 -4.57 19.80
C ARG A 426 -2.34 -3.45 20.08
N MET A 427 -3.65 -3.73 20.06
CA MET A 427 -4.66 -2.74 20.43
C MET A 427 -4.43 -2.29 21.87
N VAL A 428 -4.25 -3.25 22.79
CA VAL A 428 -3.95 -2.96 24.20
C VAL A 428 -2.63 -2.19 24.36
N TYR A 429 -1.60 -2.56 23.59
CA TYR A 429 -0.30 -1.87 23.61
C TYR A 429 -0.43 -0.38 23.26
N PHE A 430 -1.08 -0.04 22.15
CA PHE A 430 -1.24 1.36 21.75
C PHE A 430 -2.20 2.13 22.67
N ASP A 431 -3.21 1.48 23.24
CA ASP A 431 -4.07 2.08 24.27
C ASP A 431 -3.27 2.48 25.51
N GLU A 432 -2.34 1.63 25.96
CA GLU A 432 -1.46 1.92 27.10
C GLU A 432 -0.48 3.06 26.81
N LEU A 433 0.04 3.15 25.57
CA LEU A 433 0.86 4.29 25.14
C LEU A 433 0.06 5.59 25.11
N LYS A 434 -1.14 5.56 24.51
CA LYS A 434 -2.05 6.73 24.45
C LYS A 434 -2.40 7.20 25.86
N ALA A 435 -2.80 6.29 26.73
CA ALA A 435 -3.15 6.60 28.12
C ALA A 435 -1.94 7.10 28.91
N GLY A 436 -0.75 6.49 28.75
CA GLY A 436 0.47 6.94 29.39
C GLY A 436 0.90 8.35 28.97
N GLY A 437 0.71 8.70 27.70
CA GLY A 437 0.95 10.06 27.18
C GLY A 437 -0.01 11.10 27.74
N ARG A 438 -1.30 10.76 27.85
CA ARG A 438 -2.34 11.67 28.39
C ARG A 438 -2.23 11.84 29.91
N GLU A 439 -1.85 10.78 30.64
CA GLU A 439 -1.58 10.88 32.10
C GLU A 439 -0.41 11.82 32.40
N TYR A 440 0.60 11.89 31.53
CA TYR A 440 1.74 12.80 31.71
C TYR A 440 1.31 14.27 31.69
N THR A 441 0.41 14.65 30.79
CA THR A 441 -0.03 16.04 30.58
C THR A 441 -1.25 16.44 31.40
N ASP A 442 -1.91 15.50 32.07
CA ASP A 442 -3.01 15.78 33.00
C ASP A 442 -2.47 16.32 34.33
N PRO A 443 -2.66 17.62 34.66
CA PRO A 443 -2.18 18.21 35.91
C PRO A 443 -2.95 17.74 37.15
N THR A 444 -4.15 17.18 36.95
CA THR A 444 -5.01 16.64 38.03
C THR A 444 -4.90 15.14 38.18
N GLY A 445 -4.21 14.48 37.23
CA GLY A 445 -4.08 13.05 37.17
C GLY A 445 -3.12 12.48 38.21
N PRO A 446 -3.29 11.20 38.60
CA PRO A 446 -2.45 10.54 39.61
C PRO A 446 -0.99 10.34 39.18
N ARG A 447 -0.68 10.53 37.89
CA ARG A 447 0.65 10.31 37.30
C ARG A 447 1.12 11.48 36.42
N SER A 448 0.68 12.69 36.78
CA SER A 448 1.14 13.93 36.13
C SER A 448 2.68 13.98 36.08
N GLY A 449 3.24 14.28 34.90
CA GLY A 449 4.68 14.32 34.68
C GLY A 449 5.39 12.95 34.68
N SER A 450 4.67 11.82 34.63
CA SER A 450 5.28 10.49 34.63
C SER A 450 4.91 9.63 33.43
N TYR A 451 5.92 9.12 32.71
CA TYR A 451 5.75 8.18 31.59
C TYR A 451 5.71 6.70 32.04
N VAL A 452 5.58 6.43 33.33
CA VAL A 452 5.82 5.09 33.88
C VAL A 452 4.85 4.04 33.31
N ARG A 453 3.61 4.42 33.02
CA ARG A 453 2.60 3.53 32.43
C ARG A 453 3.00 3.08 31.02
N GLY A 454 3.29 4.03 30.14
CA GLY A 454 3.73 3.75 28.77
C GLY A 454 5.06 2.98 28.72
N ARG A 455 6.04 3.37 29.53
CA ARG A 455 7.33 2.66 29.62
C ARG A 455 7.20 1.23 30.13
N ALA A 456 6.27 0.97 31.06
CA ALA A 456 5.99 -0.39 31.51
C ALA A 456 5.40 -1.26 30.39
N ALA A 457 4.53 -0.69 29.54
CA ALA A 457 3.99 -1.37 28.37
C ALA A 457 5.08 -1.65 27.32
N ILE A 458 5.94 -0.66 27.03
CA ILE A 458 7.10 -0.81 26.13
C ILE A 458 8.01 -1.93 26.61
N ALA A 459 8.41 -1.91 27.89
CA ALA A 459 9.29 -2.92 28.46
C ALA A 459 8.65 -4.32 28.50
N ALA A 460 7.32 -4.42 28.58
CA ALA A 460 6.62 -5.70 28.55
C ALA A 460 6.54 -6.29 27.14
N LEU A 461 6.32 -5.46 26.10
CA LEU A 461 6.22 -5.95 24.73
C LEU A 461 7.59 -6.12 24.05
N PHE A 462 8.54 -5.25 24.40
CA PHE A 462 9.90 -5.21 23.87
C PHE A 462 10.92 -5.26 25.00
N PRO A 463 11.08 -6.41 25.67
CA PRO A 463 12.16 -6.59 26.63
C PRO A 463 13.53 -6.50 25.91
N ALA A 464 14.60 -6.20 26.66
CA ALA A 464 15.91 -5.87 26.09
C ALA A 464 16.53 -6.98 25.20
N ASP A 465 16.11 -8.22 25.39
CA ASP A 465 16.47 -9.40 24.61
C ASP A 465 15.60 -9.62 23.36
N ALA A 466 14.44 -8.96 23.27
CA ALA A 466 13.54 -9.00 22.11
C ALA A 466 13.83 -7.90 21.07
N SER A 467 14.59 -6.85 21.42
CA SER A 467 14.96 -5.79 20.47
C SER A 467 16.23 -6.16 19.69
N GLY A 468 16.14 -6.15 18.35
CA GLY A 468 17.29 -6.31 17.46
C GLY A 468 17.97 -4.96 17.15
N ALA A 469 18.35 -4.77 15.90
CA ALA A 469 18.72 -3.47 15.34
C ALA A 469 17.86 -3.24 14.10
N GLY A 470 17.55 -2.00 13.73
CA GLY A 470 16.97 -1.67 12.43
C GLY A 470 15.78 -0.71 12.48
N SER A 471 15.43 -0.17 11.31
CA SER A 471 14.51 0.96 11.17
C SER A 471 13.50 0.76 10.03
N VAL A 472 12.46 1.60 10.02
CA VAL A 472 11.55 1.75 8.88
C VAL A 472 11.94 3.01 8.11
N THR A 473 12.24 2.85 6.82
CA THR A 473 12.71 3.94 5.96
C THR A 473 11.89 3.94 4.67
N LEU A 474 11.09 4.99 4.48
CA LEU A 474 10.24 5.19 3.31
C LEU A 474 10.69 6.47 2.61
N LEU A 475 11.29 6.37 1.42
CA LEU A 475 11.88 7.50 0.69
C LEU A 475 11.20 7.67 -0.68
N ASN A 476 11.46 8.81 -1.32
CA ASN A 476 10.96 9.12 -2.67
C ASN A 476 9.43 9.03 -2.76
N SER A 477 8.90 8.06 -3.51
CA SER A 477 7.46 7.84 -3.70
C SER A 477 6.87 6.76 -2.80
N ALA A 478 7.67 6.19 -1.89
CA ALA A 478 7.23 5.13 -0.99
C ALA A 478 6.21 5.65 0.02
N GLY A 479 5.17 4.86 0.25
CA GLY A 479 4.13 5.16 1.22
C GLY A 479 3.30 3.93 1.57
N ILE A 480 2.54 4.09 2.65
CA ILE A 480 1.72 3.05 3.27
C ILE A 480 0.32 3.61 3.44
N HIS A 481 -0.63 3.08 2.68
CA HIS A 481 -1.96 3.66 2.58
C HIS A 481 -3.06 2.65 2.89
N THR A 482 -4.09 3.08 3.60
CA THR A 482 -5.39 2.40 3.62
C THR A 482 -6.42 3.33 2.98
N GLU A 483 -7.05 2.91 1.88
CA GLU A 483 -7.86 3.80 1.05
C GLU A 483 -9.37 3.74 1.40
N ARG A 484 -9.81 2.66 2.05
CA ARG A 484 -11.20 2.42 2.45
C ARG A 484 -11.28 1.86 3.87
N GLY A 485 -10.59 2.54 4.77
CA GLY A 485 -10.46 2.18 6.17
C GLY A 485 -9.48 1.04 6.44
N GLY A 486 -9.28 0.79 7.74
CA GLY A 486 -8.18 -0.03 8.26
C GLY A 486 -7.04 0.85 8.78
N ASP A 487 -6.46 0.45 9.91
CA ASP A 487 -5.43 1.23 10.59
C ASP A 487 -4.05 1.06 9.94
N VAL A 488 -3.16 2.04 10.12
CA VAL A 488 -1.74 1.91 9.82
C VAL A 488 -0.94 1.92 11.13
N GLN A 489 -0.27 0.82 11.41
CA GLN A 489 0.55 0.64 12.60
C GLN A 489 2.02 0.46 12.23
N VAL A 490 2.92 1.14 12.94
CA VAL A 490 4.38 1.00 12.77
C VAL A 490 5.04 0.73 14.12
N LEU A 491 5.83 -0.34 14.20
CA LEU A 491 6.63 -0.72 15.37
C LEU A 491 8.11 -0.77 14.98
N ALA A 492 8.91 0.13 15.53
CA ALA A 492 10.36 0.18 15.37
C ALA A 492 11.08 0.15 16.75
N PRO A 493 11.01 -0.98 17.49
CA PRO A 493 11.54 -1.07 18.86
C PRO A 493 13.06 -0.93 18.98
N ALA A 494 13.79 -1.01 17.88
CA ALA A 494 15.26 -0.91 17.88
C ALA A 494 15.80 0.30 17.10
N GLY A 495 14.96 1.06 16.40
CA GLY A 495 15.40 2.12 15.52
C GLY A 495 14.36 3.22 15.35
N GLY A 496 14.50 3.96 14.25
CA GLY A 496 13.64 5.09 13.89
C GLY A 496 12.61 4.79 12.80
N LEU A 497 11.74 5.76 12.54
CA LEU A 497 10.91 5.86 11.36
C LEU A 497 11.31 7.09 10.55
N THR A 498 11.75 6.91 9.31
CA THR A 498 12.07 8.02 8.38
C THR A 498 11.13 7.97 7.19
N ILE A 499 10.48 9.10 6.88
CA ILE A 499 9.51 9.21 5.80
C ILE A 499 9.81 10.42 4.92
N GLY A 500 10.02 10.17 3.62
CA GLY A 500 10.38 11.16 2.63
C GLY A 500 11.87 11.53 2.66
N VAL A 501 12.26 12.29 1.65
CA VAL A 501 13.59 12.91 1.53
C VAL A 501 13.44 14.42 1.41
N GLU A 502 14.49 15.15 1.70
CA GLU A 502 14.52 16.61 1.55
C GLU A 502 14.75 16.98 0.07
N GLY A 503 14.07 18.02 -0.42
CA GLY A 503 14.26 18.58 -1.77
C GLY A 503 13.47 17.94 -2.93
N VAL A 504 12.81 16.79 -2.73
CA VAL A 504 11.95 16.17 -3.76
C VAL A 504 10.47 16.35 -3.41
N VAL A 505 9.68 16.92 -4.32
CA VAL A 505 8.23 17.07 -4.10
C VAL A 505 7.59 15.68 -4.07
N PRO A 506 6.95 15.27 -2.95
CA PRO A 506 6.43 13.93 -2.79
C PRO A 506 5.21 13.72 -3.70
N PRO A 507 5.17 12.65 -4.52
CA PRO A 507 3.93 12.27 -5.20
C PRO A 507 2.83 11.92 -4.19
N TRP A 508 1.60 11.79 -4.67
CA TRP A 508 0.43 11.46 -3.86
C TRP A 508 0.56 10.12 -3.12
N THR A 509 1.42 9.22 -3.61
CA THR A 509 1.72 7.89 -3.02
C THR A 509 2.63 7.92 -1.79
N THR A 510 3.12 9.10 -1.38
CA THR A 510 4.14 9.22 -0.33
C THR A 510 3.50 9.44 1.04
N GLY A 511 4.02 8.76 2.07
CA GLY A 511 3.67 8.99 3.47
C GLY A 511 2.94 7.84 4.14
N LEU A 512 2.42 8.09 5.34
CA LEU A 512 1.45 7.22 6.01
C LEU A 512 0.07 7.85 5.89
N LEU A 513 -0.87 7.17 5.24
CA LEU A 513 -2.19 7.73 4.98
C LEU A 513 -3.29 6.73 5.35
N THR A 514 -4.30 7.20 6.04
CA THR A 514 -5.59 6.52 6.14
C THR A 514 -6.67 7.37 5.47
N GLN A 515 -7.43 6.76 4.57
CA GLN A 515 -8.60 7.32 3.91
C GLN A 515 -9.81 6.47 4.24
N GLY A 516 -10.88 7.12 4.71
CA GLY A 516 -11.95 6.47 5.45
C GLY A 516 -11.66 6.42 6.96
N GLU A 517 -12.30 5.49 7.66
CA GLU A 517 -12.10 5.27 9.10
C GLU A 517 -10.84 4.42 9.34
N GLY A 518 -9.86 4.95 10.07
CA GLY A 518 -8.67 4.21 10.49
C GLY A 518 -7.62 5.10 11.16
N ASP A 519 -7.00 4.58 12.22
CA ASP A 519 -5.99 5.29 13.00
C ASP A 519 -4.59 5.11 12.40
N ILE A 520 -3.70 6.06 12.70
CA ILE A 520 -2.25 5.89 12.50
C ILE A 520 -1.57 5.81 13.87
N GLN A 521 -0.88 4.70 14.13
CA GLN A 521 -0.23 4.46 15.41
C GLN A 521 1.23 4.05 15.22
N VAL A 522 2.15 4.83 15.77
CA VAL A 522 3.59 4.66 15.57
C VAL A 522 4.28 4.55 16.92
N PHE A 523 5.10 3.51 17.07
CA PHE A 523 6.09 3.41 18.13
C PHE A 523 7.49 3.28 17.53
N SER A 524 8.42 4.09 18.04
CA SER A 524 9.82 4.13 17.64
C SER A 524 10.71 4.27 18.88
N ARG A 525 11.86 3.56 18.89
CA ARG A 525 12.87 3.76 19.94
C ARG A 525 13.64 5.06 19.71
N ASP A 526 14.10 5.26 18.48
CA ASP A 526 14.79 6.49 18.05
C ASP A 526 13.75 7.46 17.46
N SER A 527 14.18 8.39 16.60
CA SER A 527 13.32 9.47 16.08
C SER A 527 12.28 9.02 15.03
N VAL A 528 11.19 9.78 14.96
CA VAL A 528 10.22 9.80 13.86
C VAL A 528 10.46 11.06 13.04
N LEU A 529 11.03 10.90 11.85
CA LEU A 529 11.48 12.00 11.01
C LEU A 529 10.67 12.04 9.71
N LEU A 530 9.96 13.14 9.49
CA LEU A 530 9.35 13.46 8.20
C LEU A 530 10.26 14.42 7.43
N GLY A 531 10.58 14.10 6.17
CA GLY A 531 11.17 15.04 5.20
C GLY A 531 10.08 15.85 4.51
N LEU A 532 10.10 15.91 3.17
CA LEU A 532 8.93 16.31 2.39
C LEU A 532 7.96 15.12 2.30
N SER A 533 7.20 14.88 3.37
CA SER A 533 6.20 13.80 3.41
C SER A 533 5.00 14.15 4.30
N ARG A 534 4.09 13.20 4.49
CA ARG A 534 2.84 13.37 5.22
C ARG A 534 2.48 12.15 6.08
N VAL A 535 1.86 12.41 7.22
CA VAL A 535 1.20 11.42 8.08
C VAL A 535 -0.21 11.91 8.34
N PHE A 536 -1.18 11.44 7.54
CA PHE A 536 -2.54 12.00 7.50
C PHE A 536 -3.65 10.98 7.71
N THR A 537 -4.68 11.38 8.45
CA THR A 537 -5.99 10.73 8.46
C THR A 537 -7.00 11.66 7.78
N THR A 538 -7.67 11.21 6.70
CA THR A 538 -8.43 12.12 5.83
C THR A 538 -9.94 12.17 6.12
N PHE A 539 -10.50 11.16 6.77
CA PHE A 539 -11.93 11.08 7.13
C PHE A 539 -12.09 10.63 8.59
N GLY A 540 -11.48 11.37 9.52
CA GLY A 540 -11.42 11.01 10.94
C GLY A 540 -10.30 10.00 11.23
N GLY A 541 -10.26 9.45 12.43
CA GLY A 541 -9.18 8.59 12.91
C GLY A 541 -8.07 9.37 13.61
N ASP A 542 -7.54 8.77 14.67
CA ASP A 542 -6.53 9.36 15.54
C ASP A 542 -5.11 9.15 15.00
N ILE A 543 -4.20 10.04 15.37
CA ILE A 543 -2.76 9.85 15.18
C ILE A 543 -2.08 9.75 16.54
N LEU A 544 -1.45 8.61 16.82
CA LEU A 544 -0.60 8.40 17.98
C LEU A 544 0.84 8.17 17.51
N ILE A 545 1.80 8.97 18.00
CA ILE A 545 3.22 8.77 17.76
C ILE A 545 3.98 8.79 19.08
N TRP A 546 4.67 7.70 19.39
CA TRP A 546 5.58 7.59 20.53
C TRP A 546 7.01 7.38 20.04
N SER A 547 7.91 8.27 20.45
CA SER A 547 9.36 8.21 20.21
C SER A 547 10.08 8.15 21.57
N GLU A 548 10.62 6.98 21.95
CA GLU A 548 11.10 6.77 23.32
C GLU A 548 12.34 7.60 23.67
N LEU A 549 13.35 7.61 22.78
CA LEU A 549 14.64 8.27 22.99
C LEU A 549 14.89 9.44 22.02
N GLY A 550 14.18 9.48 20.90
CA GLY A 550 14.42 10.42 19.81
C GLY A 550 13.36 11.49 19.66
N ASP A 551 13.48 12.27 18.58
CA ASP A 551 12.61 13.39 18.26
C ASP A 551 11.40 12.97 17.40
N ILE A 552 10.36 13.80 17.42
CA ILE A 552 9.26 13.76 16.45
C ILE A 552 9.34 15.03 15.61
N ASN A 553 9.63 14.89 14.32
CA ASN A 553 9.73 16.02 13.38
C ASN A 553 8.64 15.90 12.30
N ALA A 554 7.79 16.92 12.19
CA ALA A 554 6.71 16.96 11.18
C ALA A 554 7.20 17.35 9.77
N GLY A 555 8.48 17.70 9.63
CA GLY A 555 9.15 17.90 8.36
C GLY A 555 9.07 19.30 7.78
N ARG A 556 9.55 19.40 6.54
CA ARG A 556 9.64 20.64 5.76
C ARG A 556 8.77 20.48 4.53
N GLY A 557 8.06 21.55 4.13
CA GLY A 557 7.20 21.52 2.94
C GLY A 557 6.02 22.49 2.99
N ALA A 558 5.54 22.92 1.82
CA ALA A 558 4.42 23.85 1.73
C ALA A 558 3.13 23.22 2.31
N LYS A 559 2.40 23.99 3.11
CA LYS A 559 1.08 23.62 3.67
C LYS A 559 0.00 23.44 2.60
N THR A 560 0.26 23.77 1.33
CA THR A 560 -0.73 23.95 0.24
C THR A 560 -0.47 23.07 -1.00
N GLY A 561 0.34 22.01 -0.92
CA GLY A 561 0.63 21.15 -2.08
C GLY A 561 -0.59 20.36 -2.55
N LEU A 562 -1.35 20.88 -3.52
CA LEU A 562 -2.56 20.28 -4.08
C LEU A 562 -2.29 18.87 -4.60
N VAL A 563 -2.81 17.88 -3.89
CA VAL A 563 -2.87 16.50 -4.35
C VAL A 563 -4.30 16.22 -4.77
N TYR A 564 -4.46 15.89 -6.05
CA TYR A 564 -5.73 15.46 -6.61
C TYR A 564 -5.82 13.94 -6.52
N THR A 565 -6.58 13.44 -5.54
CA THR A 565 -7.01 12.04 -5.52
C THR A 565 -8.21 11.91 -6.47
N PRO A 566 -8.19 11.00 -7.46
CA PRO A 566 -9.31 10.82 -8.39
C PRO A 566 -10.64 10.62 -7.66
N PRO A 567 -11.74 11.26 -8.10
CA PRO A 567 -12.99 11.25 -7.36
C PRO A 567 -13.59 9.85 -7.25
N ARG A 568 -13.98 9.48 -6.03
CA ARG A 568 -14.61 8.19 -5.71
C ARG A 568 -16.05 8.18 -6.23
N ARG A 569 -16.32 7.36 -7.25
CA ARG A 569 -17.68 6.97 -7.65
C ARG A 569 -18.17 5.86 -6.73
N VAL A 570 -19.19 6.15 -5.93
CA VAL A 570 -19.92 5.16 -5.15
C VAL A 570 -21.22 4.87 -5.88
N TYR A 571 -21.53 3.59 -6.05
CA TYR A 571 -22.82 3.13 -6.54
C TYR A 571 -23.62 2.70 -5.31
N ASP A 572 -24.86 3.18 -5.19
CA ASP A 572 -25.81 2.56 -4.27
C ASP A 572 -26.40 1.28 -4.87
N ASP A 573 -27.16 0.54 -4.07
CA ASP A 573 -27.79 -0.73 -4.45
C ASP A 573 -28.84 -0.57 -5.59
N TYR A 574 -29.16 0.67 -5.97
CA TYR A 574 -30.07 1.03 -7.05
C TYR A 574 -29.36 1.62 -8.28
N GLY A 575 -28.02 1.64 -8.29
CA GLY A 575 -27.20 2.14 -9.40
C GLY A 575 -27.06 3.66 -9.46
N ASN A 576 -27.48 4.41 -8.43
CA ASN A 576 -27.25 5.85 -8.37
C ASN A 576 -25.76 6.12 -8.07
N VAL A 577 -25.19 7.06 -8.83
CA VAL A 577 -23.80 7.46 -8.68
C VAL A 577 -23.73 8.59 -7.66
N THR A 578 -23.18 8.31 -6.49
CA THR A 578 -22.70 9.33 -5.55
C THR A 578 -21.20 9.51 -5.72
N LEU A 579 -20.80 10.66 -6.25
CA LEU A 579 -19.41 11.10 -6.19
C LEU A 579 -19.17 11.60 -4.77
N SER A 580 -18.37 10.87 -3.98
CA SER A 580 -17.98 11.38 -2.66
C SER A 580 -17.15 12.65 -2.88
N PRO A 581 -17.55 13.82 -2.35
CA PRO A 581 -16.73 15.02 -2.44
C PRO A 581 -15.39 14.73 -1.76
N GLN A 582 -14.32 14.74 -2.56
CA GLN A 582 -12.96 14.67 -2.03
C GLN A 582 -12.55 16.08 -1.66
N THR A 583 -12.23 16.30 -0.40
CA THR A 583 -11.42 17.45 -0.02
C THR A 583 -9.99 17.15 -0.41
N PRO A 584 -9.30 18.01 -1.16
CA PRO A 584 -7.89 17.86 -1.41
C PRO A 584 -7.13 17.87 -0.08
N SER A 585 -6.65 16.71 0.39
CA SER A 585 -5.69 16.64 1.50
C SER A 585 -4.32 17.07 0.95
N SER A 586 -4.13 18.38 0.87
CA SER A 586 -2.91 18.98 0.35
C SER A 586 -1.89 19.24 1.47
N GLY A 587 -0.61 19.17 1.13
CA GLY A 587 0.51 19.58 1.99
C GLY A 587 1.33 18.46 2.63
N ALA A 588 2.44 18.87 3.24
CA ALA A 588 3.28 18.05 4.11
C ALA A 588 2.81 18.16 5.57
N GLY A 589 3.38 17.33 6.44
CA GLY A 589 3.21 17.43 7.89
C GLY A 589 2.44 16.28 8.52
N ILE A 590 2.00 16.50 9.76
CA ILE A 590 1.15 15.57 10.52
C ILE A 590 -0.23 16.20 10.63
N ALA A 591 -1.29 15.52 10.19
CA ALA A 591 -2.62 16.09 10.24
C ALA A 591 -3.75 15.07 10.33
N THR A 592 -4.72 15.34 11.19
CA THR A 592 -6.05 14.69 11.16
C THR A 592 -7.02 15.64 10.49
N LEU A 593 -7.77 15.17 9.51
CA LEU A 593 -8.73 15.98 8.75
C LEU A 593 -10.15 15.47 9.03
N SER A 594 -11.07 16.41 9.28
CA SER A 594 -12.51 16.15 9.27
C SER A 594 -13.16 17.08 8.23
N PRO A 595 -13.22 16.64 6.97
CA PRO A 595 -13.63 17.51 5.88
C PRO A 595 -15.14 17.75 5.80
N ILE A 596 -15.93 16.90 6.46
CA ILE A 596 -17.38 17.01 6.55
C ILE A 596 -17.80 16.92 8.02
N PRO A 597 -18.76 17.75 8.49
CA PRO A 597 -19.15 17.78 9.91
C PRO A 597 -19.68 16.46 10.48
N GLN A 598 -20.08 15.51 9.62
CA GLN A 598 -20.61 14.20 10.03
C GLN A 598 -19.52 13.20 10.45
N VAL A 599 -18.26 13.47 10.09
CA VAL A 599 -17.12 12.61 10.42
C VAL A 599 -16.55 13.04 11.77
N PRO A 600 -16.40 12.13 12.75
CA PRO A 600 -15.78 12.45 14.02
C PRO A 600 -14.41 13.10 13.84
N ALA A 601 -14.15 14.13 14.63
CA ALA A 601 -12.84 14.75 14.69
C ALA A 601 -11.81 13.75 15.25
N GLY A 602 -10.61 13.73 14.68
CA GLY A 602 -9.52 12.85 15.12
C GLY A 602 -8.57 13.57 16.08
N ASP A 603 -8.14 12.88 17.12
CA ASP A 603 -7.17 13.40 18.08
C ASP A 603 -5.73 13.15 17.60
N ILE A 604 -4.79 14.00 18.04
CA ILE A 604 -3.35 13.79 17.85
C ILE A 604 -2.66 13.67 19.22
N ASP A 605 -2.01 12.55 19.47
CA ASP A 605 -1.18 12.29 20.65
C ASP A 605 0.29 12.12 20.20
N LEU A 606 1.16 13.10 20.50
CA LEU A 606 2.60 13.03 20.22
C LEU A 606 3.41 12.97 21.51
N ILE A 607 4.14 11.88 21.72
CA ILE A 607 4.90 11.60 22.93
C ILE A 607 6.38 11.39 22.60
N ALA A 608 7.26 12.25 23.11
CA ALA A 608 8.71 12.15 22.97
C ALA A 608 9.41 12.36 24.32
N PRO A 609 9.43 11.37 25.23
CA PRO A 609 9.83 11.55 26.62
C PRO A 609 11.23 12.15 26.83
N LEU A 610 12.18 11.81 25.95
CA LEU A 610 13.57 12.30 25.98
C LEU A 610 13.92 13.18 24.78
N GLY A 611 12.97 13.44 23.88
CA GLY A 611 13.21 14.14 22.63
C GLY A 611 12.42 15.43 22.51
N THR A 612 12.50 16.01 21.32
CA THR A 612 11.83 17.24 20.93
C THR A 612 10.68 16.93 19.98
N ILE A 613 9.55 17.62 20.16
CA ILE A 613 8.49 17.69 19.14
C ILE A 613 8.71 18.97 18.34
N ASP A 614 9.06 18.82 17.06
CA ASP A 614 9.23 19.93 16.14
C ASP A 614 8.15 19.90 15.06
N ALA A 615 7.28 20.91 15.06
CA ALA A 615 6.25 21.06 14.05
C ALA A 615 6.80 21.42 12.66
N GLY A 616 8.09 21.79 12.56
CA GLY A 616 8.75 22.16 11.32
C GLY A 616 8.04 23.28 10.57
N GLU A 617 8.34 23.41 9.27
CA GLU A 617 7.61 24.33 8.37
C GLU A 617 6.28 23.74 7.90
N ALA A 618 6.22 22.40 7.79
CA ALA A 618 5.05 21.68 7.31
C ALA A 618 3.85 21.80 8.26
N GLY A 619 4.13 21.89 9.56
CA GLY A 619 3.15 22.09 10.63
C GLY A 619 2.43 20.82 11.07
N ILE A 620 1.69 20.97 12.17
CA ILE A 620 0.85 19.92 12.77
C ILE A 620 -0.58 20.46 12.83
N ARG A 621 -1.56 19.66 12.37
CA ARG A 621 -2.97 20.09 12.26
C ARG A 621 -3.92 19.05 12.86
N ALA A 622 -4.52 19.36 14.01
CA ALA A 622 -5.51 18.50 14.65
C ALA A 622 -6.95 18.98 14.34
N SER A 623 -7.82 18.07 13.91
CA SER A 623 -9.26 18.34 13.75
C SER A 623 -10.01 18.14 15.06
N GLY A 624 -9.51 17.27 15.93
CA GLY A 624 -9.93 17.09 17.31
C GLY A 624 -8.98 17.76 18.30
N ASN A 625 -8.67 17.05 19.38
CA ASN A 625 -7.77 17.51 20.42
C ASN A 625 -6.30 17.21 20.06
N ILE A 626 -5.38 17.94 20.67
CA ILE A 626 -3.96 17.60 20.63
C ILE A 626 -3.39 17.44 22.05
N ASN A 627 -2.57 16.41 22.21
CA ASN A 627 -1.80 16.14 23.40
C ASN A 627 -0.31 16.00 23.03
N LEU A 628 0.53 16.86 23.62
CA LEU A 628 1.96 16.92 23.34
C LEU A 628 2.75 16.68 24.64
N ALA A 629 3.50 15.60 24.69
CA ALA A 629 4.29 15.24 25.87
C ALA A 629 5.76 15.06 25.48
N ALA A 630 6.59 16.10 25.62
CA ALA A 630 8.00 16.06 25.26
C ALA A 630 8.89 16.92 26.16
N LEU A 631 10.21 16.73 26.07
CA LEU A 631 11.19 17.57 26.75
C LEU A 631 11.12 19.03 26.26
N GLN A 632 10.97 19.19 24.94
CA GLN A 632 10.86 20.49 24.31
C GLN A 632 9.88 20.42 23.14
N ILE A 633 9.14 21.52 22.93
CA ILE A 633 8.30 21.72 21.76
C ILE A 633 8.84 22.91 20.99
N VAL A 634 9.16 22.70 19.71
CA VAL A 634 9.74 23.69 18.80
C VAL A 634 8.76 24.00 17.68
N ASN A 635 8.82 25.23 17.16
CA ASN A 635 7.92 25.72 16.11
C ASN A 635 6.43 25.58 16.46
N ALA A 636 6.08 25.75 17.74
CA ALA A 636 4.72 25.69 18.26
C ALA A 636 3.71 26.56 17.50
N ALA A 637 4.15 27.68 16.91
CA ALA A 637 3.32 28.55 16.07
C ALA A 637 2.80 27.86 14.78
N ASN A 638 3.43 26.76 14.35
CA ASN A 638 2.98 25.94 13.22
C ASN A 638 2.05 24.80 13.64
N ILE A 639 1.60 24.77 14.90
CA ILE A 639 0.61 23.82 15.40
C ILE A 639 -0.76 24.50 15.39
N ALA A 640 -1.71 23.91 14.67
CA ALA A 640 -3.09 24.37 14.60
C ALA A 640 -4.04 23.28 15.11
N VAL A 641 -4.97 23.65 15.98
CA VAL A 641 -5.85 22.72 16.69
C VAL A 641 -7.25 23.29 16.67
N GLN A 642 -8.24 22.47 16.31
CA GLN A 642 -9.65 22.86 16.38
C GLN A 642 -10.27 22.55 17.75
N GLY A 643 -9.87 21.46 18.38
CA GLY A 643 -10.29 21.07 19.73
C GLY A 643 -9.42 21.64 20.84
N THR A 644 -9.26 20.88 21.91
CA THR A 644 -8.47 21.27 23.08
C THR A 644 -6.99 20.95 22.91
N THR A 645 -6.15 21.77 23.53
CA THR A 645 -4.69 21.67 23.45
C THR A 645 -4.12 21.39 24.83
N THR A 646 -3.32 20.34 24.95
CA THR A 646 -2.60 19.98 26.18
C THR A 646 -1.09 19.84 25.91
N GLY A 647 -0.27 20.31 26.85
CA GLY A 647 1.19 20.21 26.79
C GLY A 647 1.94 21.26 25.96
N LEU A 648 1.26 22.13 25.21
CA LEU A 648 1.90 23.28 24.55
C LEU A 648 2.41 24.30 25.59
N PRO A 649 3.58 24.94 25.37
CA PRO A 649 4.10 25.93 26.30
C PRO A 649 3.13 27.10 26.38
N THR A 650 2.63 27.42 27.58
CA THR A 650 1.87 28.65 27.79
C THR A 650 2.84 29.82 27.68
N VAL A 651 2.84 30.53 26.56
CA VAL A 651 3.54 31.80 26.47
C VAL A 651 2.79 32.78 27.37
N GLN A 652 3.30 32.95 28.59
CA GLN A 652 2.90 34.07 29.43
C GLN A 652 3.40 35.32 28.70
N ALA A 653 2.48 36.06 28.08
CA ALA A 653 2.81 37.38 27.54
C ALA A 653 3.52 38.16 28.66
N PRO A 654 4.67 38.81 28.39
CA PRO A 654 5.36 39.61 29.38
C PRO A 654 4.33 40.51 30.06
N ASN A 655 4.28 40.47 31.38
CA ASN A 655 3.32 41.27 32.12
C ASN A 655 3.70 42.75 31.96
N ILE A 656 3.24 43.37 30.87
CA ILE A 656 3.47 44.77 30.51
C ILE A 656 2.87 45.74 31.55
N THR A 657 2.15 45.24 32.55
CA THR A 657 1.69 46.06 33.69
C THR A 657 2.77 46.36 34.73
N ALA A 658 3.93 45.68 34.73
CA ALA A 658 5.01 45.97 35.69
C ALA A 658 5.92 47.14 35.28
N GLY A 659 5.76 47.72 34.09
CA GLY A 659 6.60 48.81 33.56
C GLY A 659 5.90 50.16 33.38
N LEU A 660 4.62 50.29 33.70
CA LEU A 660 3.82 51.51 33.43
C LEU A 660 3.20 52.16 34.68
N ALA A 661 3.80 51.95 35.85
CA ALA A 661 3.41 52.64 37.07
C ALA A 661 4.27 53.90 37.32
N SER A 662 4.12 54.93 36.49
CA SER A 662 4.35 56.32 36.90
C SER A 662 3.61 57.33 36.02
N THR A 663 2.49 57.81 36.57
CA THR A 663 1.82 59.13 36.40
C THR A 663 1.03 59.47 35.11
N ASN A 664 -0.30 59.52 35.33
CA ASN A 664 -1.33 60.44 34.82
C ASN A 664 -1.83 60.33 33.36
N ALA A 665 -3.01 59.70 33.16
CA ALA A 665 -4.29 60.41 32.96
C ALA A 665 -5.38 59.49 32.33
N THR A 666 -6.47 59.28 33.09
CA THR A 666 -7.89 59.17 32.67
C THR A 666 -8.25 58.94 31.20
N ALA A 667 -8.76 57.75 30.88
CA ALA A 667 -10.03 57.54 30.15
C ALA A 667 -10.38 56.03 30.12
N ALA A 668 -11.24 55.60 31.05
CA ALA A 668 -11.97 54.34 30.94
C ALA A 668 -13.31 54.61 30.24
N THR A 669 -13.84 53.56 29.59
CA THR A 669 -15.19 53.38 29.01
C THR A 669 -15.39 53.83 27.56
N GLN A 670 -15.24 52.89 26.62
CA GLN A 670 -16.37 52.44 25.81
C GLN A 670 -16.06 51.09 25.12
N GLN A 671 -16.94 50.14 25.41
CA GLN A 671 -17.12 48.85 24.77
C GLN A 671 -17.49 49.05 23.29
N SER A 672 -16.78 48.44 22.34
CA SER A 672 -17.21 48.40 20.94
C SER A 672 -17.51 46.97 20.50
N ALA A 673 -18.79 46.75 20.20
CA ALA A 673 -19.33 45.62 19.49
C ALA A 673 -18.76 45.50 18.05
N ALA A 674 -19.01 44.34 17.45
CA ALA A 674 -18.59 43.96 16.10
C ALA A 674 -18.99 44.99 15.02
N PRO A 675 -18.11 45.33 14.06
CA PRO A 675 -18.47 46.19 12.94
C PRO A 675 -19.44 45.50 11.99
N LYS A 676 -20.57 46.16 11.71
CA LYS A 676 -21.45 45.86 10.57
C LYS A 676 -20.79 46.37 9.28
N THR A 677 -20.90 45.57 8.22
CA THR A 677 -20.59 45.91 6.83
C THR A 677 -21.33 47.17 6.38
N ALA A 678 -20.56 48.18 5.94
CA ALA A 678 -21.04 49.28 5.12
C ALA A 678 -20.29 49.24 3.78
N ALA A 679 -21.05 49.27 2.68
CA ALA A 679 -20.54 49.27 1.32
C ALA A 679 -19.87 50.62 0.99
N ASN A 680 -18.57 50.60 0.70
CA ASN A 680 -17.87 51.48 -0.25
C ASN A 680 -16.38 51.13 -0.25
N ASP A 681 -16.02 50.05 -0.98
CA ASP A 681 -14.64 49.75 -1.34
C ASP A 681 -14.23 50.61 -2.54
N GLN A 682 -13.32 51.56 -2.32
CA GLN A 682 -12.36 51.97 -3.35
C GLN A 682 -10.98 51.50 -2.90
N PRO A 683 -10.26 50.68 -3.71
CA PRO A 683 -8.95 50.17 -3.34
C PRO A 683 -7.87 51.24 -3.51
N SER A 684 -7.12 51.51 -2.44
CA SER A 684 -5.93 52.38 -2.44
C SER A 684 -4.69 51.58 -2.84
N ILE A 685 -4.03 51.98 -3.93
CA ILE A 685 -2.71 51.50 -4.35
C ILE A 685 -1.65 52.32 -3.61
N ILE A 686 -0.69 51.65 -2.95
CA ILE A 686 0.49 52.28 -2.34
C ILE A 686 1.66 52.13 -3.31
N ILE A 687 2.21 53.24 -3.79
CA ILE A 687 3.47 53.31 -4.54
C ILE A 687 4.51 53.91 -3.61
N VAL A 688 5.63 53.21 -3.43
CA VAL A 688 6.80 53.67 -2.68
C VAL A 688 7.83 54.16 -3.68
N GLU A 689 8.11 55.46 -3.64
CA GLU A 689 9.15 56.14 -4.44
C GLU A 689 10.35 56.45 -3.53
N PHE A 690 11.53 55.99 -3.94
CA PHE A 690 12.79 56.35 -3.28
C PHE A 690 13.44 57.52 -4.03
N LEU A 691 13.65 58.65 -3.36
CA LEU A 691 14.52 59.73 -3.82
C LEU A 691 15.92 59.60 -3.19
N GLY A 692 16.86 59.12 -4.02
CA GLY A 692 18.19 59.70 -4.33
C GLY A 692 19.26 59.89 -3.25
N PHE A 693 20.51 59.52 -3.60
CA PHE A 693 21.71 60.37 -3.46
C PHE A 693 22.80 60.02 -4.49
N GLY A 694 23.18 61.04 -5.30
CA GLY A 694 24.48 61.25 -5.99
C GLY A 694 24.81 60.32 -7.17
N GLY A 695 25.03 60.76 -8.42
CA GLY A 695 25.53 62.03 -8.95
C GLY A 695 26.86 61.76 -9.68
N GLY A 696 26.87 61.86 -11.02
CA GLY A 696 28.09 61.68 -11.83
C GLY A 696 27.86 61.47 -13.33
N ASP A 697 27.55 62.57 -14.01
CA ASP A 697 27.46 62.83 -15.45
C ASP A 697 28.14 61.87 -16.45
N ARG A 698 27.45 61.60 -17.58
CA ARG A 698 27.67 62.34 -18.85
C ARG A 698 26.75 61.88 -19.97
N ASN A 699 26.03 62.87 -20.49
CA ASN A 699 25.57 63.09 -21.87
C ASN A 699 24.70 61.99 -22.52
N GLY A 700 23.54 62.29 -23.07
CA GLY A 700 22.98 63.59 -23.38
C GLY A 700 22.09 63.40 -24.61
N ASP A 701 20.85 63.84 -24.41
CA ASP A 701 19.83 64.25 -25.37
C ASP A 701 19.19 63.15 -26.22
N ASP A 702 17.92 62.81 -25.91
CA ASP A 702 16.69 63.60 -26.18
C ASP A 702 16.30 63.38 -27.65
N ASP A 703 15.08 63.02 -28.02
CA ASP A 703 13.85 63.62 -27.56
C ASP A 703 12.66 62.87 -28.21
N LYS A 704 11.54 62.87 -27.49
CA LYS A 704 10.16 63.18 -27.94
C LYS A 704 9.73 62.68 -29.33
N ASP A 705 8.56 62.11 -29.56
CA ASP A 705 7.26 62.43 -28.98
C ASP A 705 6.19 61.54 -29.66
N ARG A 706 5.11 61.30 -28.92
CA ARG A 706 3.71 61.14 -29.40
C ARG A 706 3.22 59.81 -29.99
N ARG A 707 2.37 59.22 -29.12
CA ARG A 707 0.95 58.86 -29.34
C ARG A 707 0.62 57.61 -30.18
N ARG A 708 0.22 56.56 -29.44
CA ARG A 708 -1.10 55.90 -29.51
C ARG A 708 -1.83 55.94 -30.87
N SER A 709 -1.86 54.81 -31.56
CA SER A 709 -3.09 54.18 -32.10
C SER A 709 -2.76 52.74 -32.52
N GLN A 710 -3.38 51.75 -31.88
CA GLN A 710 -4.45 50.89 -32.44
C GLN A 710 -3.97 49.69 -33.30
N LEU A 711 -4.29 48.49 -32.79
CA LEU A 711 -4.81 47.31 -33.50
C LEU A 711 -3.94 46.64 -34.57
N ARG A 712 -3.39 45.45 -34.27
CA ARG A 712 -3.73 44.14 -34.88
C ARG A 712 -2.80 43.01 -34.41
N PRO A 713 -3.30 41.76 -34.31
CA PRO A 713 -2.50 40.55 -34.08
C PRO A 713 -2.03 39.91 -35.41
N ASP A 714 -1.05 39.02 -35.28
CA ASP A 714 -0.49 38.06 -36.26
C ASP A 714 0.62 38.53 -37.21
N GLU A 715 1.87 38.30 -36.78
CA GLU A 715 2.99 37.97 -37.68
C GLU A 715 3.88 36.86 -37.06
N PRO A 716 4.26 35.83 -37.84
CA PRO A 716 5.16 34.77 -37.39
C PRO A 716 6.61 35.28 -37.28
N ARG A 717 7.25 34.98 -36.15
CA ARG A 717 8.67 35.30 -35.88
C ARG A 717 9.59 34.50 -36.81
N SER A 718 10.21 35.18 -37.75
CA SER A 718 11.35 34.69 -38.53
C SER A 718 12.59 34.54 -37.62
N GLN A 719 13.30 33.41 -37.69
CA GLN A 719 14.54 33.17 -36.95
C GLN A 719 15.71 33.93 -37.59
N ASP A 720 16.54 34.54 -36.75
CA ASP A 720 17.76 35.24 -37.15
C ASP A 720 18.77 34.24 -37.79
N PRO A 721 19.15 34.41 -39.07
CA PRO A 721 20.08 33.53 -39.76
C PRO A 721 21.49 33.48 -39.18
N SER A 722 21.85 34.44 -38.32
CA SER A 722 23.18 34.54 -37.69
C SER A 722 23.27 33.88 -36.31
N SER A 723 22.16 33.32 -35.80
CA SER A 723 22.12 32.60 -34.54
C SER A 723 22.86 31.24 -34.64
N PRO A 724 23.72 30.87 -33.68
CA PRO A 724 24.36 29.56 -33.64
C PRO A 724 23.38 28.41 -33.34
N VAL A 725 22.11 28.72 -33.04
CA VAL A 725 21.04 27.75 -32.83
C VAL A 725 19.89 28.06 -33.79
N GLN A 726 19.58 27.10 -34.67
CA GLN A 726 18.38 27.09 -35.51
C GLN A 726 17.49 25.91 -35.09
N VAL A 727 16.19 26.13 -34.99
CA VAL A 727 15.23 25.08 -34.63
C VAL A 727 14.55 24.58 -35.90
N ILE A 728 14.94 23.40 -36.36
CA ILE A 728 14.33 22.72 -37.51
C ILE A 728 12.99 22.11 -37.06
N GLY A 729 11.89 22.44 -37.74
CA GLY A 729 10.55 21.89 -37.46
C GLY A 729 9.50 22.88 -36.93
N ALA A 730 9.82 24.18 -36.83
CA ALA A 730 8.83 25.22 -36.54
C ALA A 730 8.11 25.66 -37.83
N GLY A 731 7.40 24.74 -38.49
CA GLY A 731 6.65 24.97 -39.73
C GLY A 731 6.84 23.88 -40.79
N ALA A 732 6.18 24.04 -41.95
CA ALA A 732 6.33 23.12 -43.07
C ALA A 732 7.79 23.12 -43.58
N LEU A 733 8.41 21.94 -43.66
CA LEU A 733 9.81 21.78 -44.04
C LEU A 733 9.98 21.99 -45.55
N ASP A 734 10.92 22.86 -45.94
CA ASP A 734 11.34 23.02 -47.32
C ASP A 734 12.34 21.93 -47.76
N GLN A 735 12.61 21.82 -49.06
CA GLN A 735 13.51 20.80 -49.61
C GLN A 735 14.95 20.95 -49.10
N ALA A 736 15.41 22.17 -48.83
CA ALA A 736 16.77 22.41 -48.34
C ALA A 736 16.95 21.93 -46.89
N ALA A 737 15.91 22.00 -46.06
CA ALA A 737 15.91 21.46 -44.70
C ALA A 737 15.82 19.92 -44.70
N LEU A 738 15.02 19.33 -45.60
CA LEU A 738 14.97 17.88 -45.79
C LEU A 738 16.34 17.30 -46.19
N ASP A 739 17.13 18.05 -46.95
CA ASP A 739 18.46 17.62 -47.38
C ASP A 739 19.50 17.57 -46.26
N ARG A 740 19.25 18.25 -45.15
CA ARG A 740 20.11 18.24 -43.95
C ARG A 740 19.78 17.12 -42.97
N LEU A 741 18.66 16.42 -43.16
CA LEU A 741 18.26 15.30 -42.32
C LEU A 741 19.03 14.02 -42.69
N THR A 742 19.43 13.28 -41.68
CA THR A 742 20.03 11.96 -41.84
C THR A 742 18.99 10.95 -42.38
N PRO A 743 19.43 9.83 -43.00
CA PRO A 743 18.51 8.84 -43.55
C PRO A 743 17.52 8.25 -42.52
N GLN A 744 17.94 8.11 -41.26
CA GLN A 744 17.07 7.65 -40.17
C GLN A 744 16.01 8.69 -39.77
N GLU A 745 16.32 9.99 -39.87
CA GLU A 745 15.38 11.07 -39.56
C GLU A 745 14.34 11.23 -40.68
N ARG A 746 14.74 11.06 -41.95
CA ARG A 746 13.79 11.04 -43.07
C ARG A 746 12.80 9.87 -42.99
N GLN A 747 13.23 8.70 -42.52
CA GLN A 747 12.34 7.54 -42.32
C GLN A 747 11.28 7.76 -41.25
N ARG A 748 11.52 8.64 -40.27
CA ARG A 748 10.55 8.97 -39.22
C ARG A 748 9.52 10.01 -39.63
N LEU A 749 9.71 10.69 -40.77
CA LEU A 749 8.77 11.67 -41.33
C LEU A 749 7.72 11.03 -42.26
N VAL A 750 7.89 9.75 -42.61
CA VAL A 750 6.93 8.98 -43.41
C VAL A 750 6.26 7.93 -42.52
N HIS A 751 5.39 8.39 -41.63
CA HIS A 751 4.33 7.60 -41.00
C HIS A 751 3.20 8.50 -40.49
#